data_AF-A0A540WR74-F1
#
_entry.id   AF-A0A540WR74-F1
#
_cell.length_a   1.000
_cell.length_b   1.000
_cell.length_c   1.000
_cell.angle_alpha   90.00
_cell.angle_beta   90.00
_cell.angle_gamma   90.00
#
_symmetry.space_group_name_H-M   'P 1'
#
loop_
_entity.id
_entity.type
_entity.pdbx_description
1 polymer ?
#
loop_
_entity_poly.entity_id
_entity_poly.type
_entity_poly.pdbx_seq_one_letter_code
_entity_poly.pdbx_strand_id
1 'polypeptide(L)'
;MRHGIAVHAAQALLLVGLLTHPSDARASGPPTREEYFRYVPLAYPRIVRQTTASEALSLYGDTADPSYRDETPRDGMDDNRFRVLQALAVRFAPILVKNTYTFPMDHKAFRDLPGGLLLNLDTWDLAKPGSVLMRSDSINFSSLGHHCPEDGAPEVALQTEQSGRDARDDCRLIALLREFHPDHPTIPRLRQDAVAAEQAPFTVMYFDFPGFDPSTWHEAYASPTPDEIARRYQGTEKVYAHPFLSEVRDAKHGLRGYELLIQYWFFYPFNAGGNNHEGDWEHVSAVISPLSAVERPLTEDEMRRILAGGLAADGPDPLVLKRTEYFFHRNSMVFDFASPNAYLPRKQWEELVDLRGEDRPGEKKLLARVRSYVWADEKETRINTHPIGYIGADSKGLEQLLASPGPHARESHATYPLPGVFKDVGPAGSTEAVPKHFDHQEYLSDPKRPLPEDVVRYDMAERIDLVPDWERVYDLAIDDPSVRREWSWLILPLRWGYPSAASPLAGIVAHSDMGNLSITGPAFSEGWNRPAPNAGFVRYAPGELPWFFPLDVQDDFSNNLGFLNGPVAILISLPPFDFLYRVVGLPIRALVENHEPVYTPQKQLPRRRVSVEAGISIGLLDEDFAALLLNDRQLAEWGPQLLALDPTISEQPSRFIQPVVDTAISPTLKVSFYLGDRFTSENTLLHSRSDVGIDVPLAGEESLFRLRAKLNLWEYAGSIRYNILPGGFQPYVKVGYGLTWYRLEEGNINGVGMANPNSYWIRLPGFFRNLWPNTLHLGAGLDVILVRGFFPGLRGLDGGLRAGYVLSRHELGIRDLTAPDSLAGAVTEPVHVYRNTFELLGTLSF
;
A
#
# COMPACT_ATOMS: atom_id res chain seq x y z
N MET A 1 3.70 -5.61 -22.59
CA MET A 1 3.34 -7.05 -22.44
C MET A 1 4.50 -7.99 -22.05
N ARG A 2 5.78 -7.59 -22.09
CA ARG A 2 6.91 -8.46 -21.65
C ARG A 2 7.25 -8.42 -20.16
N HIS A 3 6.57 -7.62 -19.33
CA HIS A 3 6.93 -7.38 -17.92
C HIS A 3 6.04 -8.13 -16.89
N GLY A 4 4.95 -8.78 -17.32
CA GLY A 4 4.04 -9.50 -16.40
C GLY A 4 4.57 -10.84 -15.88
N ILE A 5 5.56 -11.43 -16.56
CA ILE A 5 6.13 -12.73 -16.18
C ILE A 5 7.20 -12.58 -15.08
N ALA A 6 7.82 -11.40 -14.95
CA ALA A 6 8.84 -11.13 -13.94
C ALA A 6 8.27 -11.06 -12.51
N VAL A 7 7.00 -10.67 -12.35
CA VAL A 7 6.36 -10.48 -11.03
C VAL A 7 6.14 -11.80 -10.31
N HIS A 8 5.77 -12.87 -11.01
CA HIS A 8 5.61 -14.20 -10.40
C HIS A 8 6.95 -14.93 -10.18
N ALA A 9 7.97 -14.65 -11.01
CA ALA A 9 9.32 -15.15 -10.78
C ALA A 9 9.99 -14.47 -9.57
N ALA A 10 9.74 -13.18 -9.35
CA ALA A 10 10.23 -12.43 -8.20
C ALA A 10 9.63 -12.94 -6.87
N GLN A 11 8.33 -13.27 -6.85
CA GLN A 11 7.69 -13.87 -5.67
C GLN A 11 8.25 -15.25 -5.30
N ALA A 12 8.69 -16.05 -6.28
CA ALA A 12 9.31 -17.35 -6.04
C ALA A 12 10.79 -17.23 -5.59
N LEU A 13 11.53 -16.24 -6.11
CA LEU A 13 12.90 -15.93 -5.67
C LEU A 13 12.94 -15.34 -4.25
N LEU A 14 11.88 -14.63 -3.84
CA LEU A 14 11.74 -14.07 -2.49
C LEU A 14 11.81 -15.14 -1.40
N LEU A 15 11.18 -16.31 -1.58
CA LEU A 15 11.20 -17.39 -0.59
C LEU A 15 12.56 -18.11 -0.48
N VAL A 16 13.40 -18.06 -1.52
CA VAL A 16 14.70 -18.75 -1.54
C VAL A 16 15.84 -17.81 -1.11
N GLY A 17 15.76 -16.52 -1.42
CA GLY A 17 16.77 -15.53 -1.01
C GLY A 17 16.73 -15.14 0.47
N LEU A 18 15.56 -15.27 1.12
CA LEU A 18 15.34 -14.91 2.53
C LEU A 18 16.09 -15.79 3.55
N LEU A 19 16.70 -16.91 3.13
CA LEU A 19 17.35 -17.86 4.03
C LEU A 19 18.89 -17.94 3.89
N THR A 20 19.52 -17.23 2.94
CA THR A 20 20.93 -17.52 2.61
C THR A 20 21.91 -16.34 2.61
N HIS A 21 21.49 -15.12 2.94
CA HIS A 21 22.46 -14.03 3.14
C HIS A 21 22.33 -13.44 4.54
N PRO A 22 23.32 -13.67 5.43
CA PRO A 22 23.53 -12.75 6.54
C PRO A 22 23.72 -11.37 5.90
N SER A 23 23.03 -10.38 6.44
CA SER A 23 23.35 -8.98 6.21
C SER A 23 24.80 -8.77 6.64
N ASP A 24 25.72 -8.82 5.67
CA ASP A 24 27.07 -8.33 5.87
C ASP A 24 26.94 -6.92 6.42
N ALA A 25 27.54 -6.69 7.59
CA ALA A 25 27.58 -5.40 8.26
C ALA A 25 28.14 -4.37 7.28
N ARG A 26 27.24 -3.64 6.59
CA ARG A 26 27.63 -2.55 5.71
C ARG A 26 28.37 -1.52 6.55
N ALA A 27 29.53 -1.10 6.04
CA ALA A 27 30.32 -0.03 6.61
C ALA A 27 29.45 1.22 6.78
N SER A 28 29.66 1.98 7.86
CA SER A 28 29.00 3.25 8.10
C SER A 28 29.33 4.26 6.98
N GLY A 29 28.35 4.66 6.18
CA GLY A 29 28.50 5.69 5.12
C GLY A 29 27.62 5.42 3.88
N PRO A 30 27.54 6.39 2.93
CA PRO A 30 26.90 6.19 1.64
C PRO A 30 27.63 5.09 0.83
N PRO A 31 26.96 4.44 -0.14
CA PRO A 31 27.65 3.57 -1.10
C PRO A 31 28.84 4.28 -1.73
N THR A 32 29.98 3.60 -1.93
CA THR A 32 31.13 4.23 -2.61
C THR A 32 30.78 4.57 -4.06
N ARG A 33 31.63 5.36 -4.74
CA ARG A 33 31.40 5.70 -6.16
C ARG A 33 31.31 4.46 -7.04
N GLU A 34 32.20 3.50 -6.81
CA GLU A 34 32.25 2.22 -7.52
C GLU A 34 31.04 1.34 -7.21
N GLU A 35 30.50 1.43 -6.00
CA GLU A 35 29.27 0.74 -5.63
C GLU A 35 28.07 1.38 -6.30
N TYR A 36 27.89 2.71 -6.20
CA TYR A 36 26.72 3.37 -6.78
C TYR A 36 26.63 3.13 -8.29
N PHE A 37 27.77 3.14 -8.98
CA PHE A 37 27.80 3.07 -10.43
C PHE A 37 27.21 1.76 -10.96
N ARG A 38 27.31 0.68 -10.17
CA ARG A 38 26.70 -0.62 -10.50
C ARG A 38 25.17 -0.57 -10.53
N TYR A 39 24.53 0.43 -9.93
CA TYR A 39 23.08 0.59 -9.96
C TYR A 39 22.63 1.52 -11.09
N VAL A 40 23.47 2.45 -11.54
CA VAL A 40 23.10 3.49 -12.52
C VAL A 40 22.87 2.87 -13.90
N PRO A 41 21.69 3.09 -14.53
CA PRO A 41 21.43 2.69 -15.90
C PRO A 41 22.40 3.36 -16.86
N LEU A 42 22.96 2.58 -17.79
CA LEU A 42 23.94 3.06 -18.78
C LEU A 42 23.29 3.81 -19.96
N ALA A 43 22.12 4.37 -19.74
CA ALA A 43 21.38 5.19 -20.70
C ALA A 43 21.06 6.54 -20.05
N TYR A 44 21.27 7.62 -20.79
CA TYR A 44 20.83 8.94 -20.36
C TYR A 44 19.32 9.07 -20.55
N PRO A 45 18.60 9.67 -19.59
CA PRO A 45 17.20 10.02 -19.78
C PRO A 45 17.07 11.05 -20.89
N ARG A 46 15.94 11.01 -21.62
CA ARG A 46 15.65 12.01 -22.66
C ARG A 46 14.80 13.12 -22.06
N ILE A 47 15.17 14.35 -22.32
CA ILE A 47 14.34 15.50 -21.96
C ILE A 47 13.05 15.48 -22.79
N VAL A 48 11.93 15.82 -22.16
CA VAL A 48 10.63 15.91 -22.80
C VAL A 48 10.47 17.32 -23.37
N ARG A 49 10.06 17.40 -24.63
CA ARG A 49 9.83 18.66 -25.35
C ARG A 49 8.50 19.30 -25.00
N GLN A 50 8.39 20.60 -25.30
CA GLN A 50 7.11 21.29 -25.34
C GLN A 50 6.12 20.55 -26.26
N THR A 51 4.82 20.64 -25.95
CA THR A 51 3.79 20.04 -26.79
C THR A 51 3.61 20.83 -28.09
N THR A 52 3.11 20.16 -29.13
CA THR A 52 2.74 20.81 -30.39
C THR A 52 1.69 21.90 -30.22
N ALA A 53 0.80 21.76 -29.23
CA ALA A 53 -0.22 22.76 -28.92
C ALA A 53 0.40 23.99 -28.22
N SER A 54 1.33 23.79 -27.28
CA SER A 54 2.05 24.87 -26.60
C SER A 54 2.83 25.71 -27.62
N GLU A 55 3.51 25.06 -28.57
CA GLU A 55 4.23 25.73 -29.65
C GLU A 55 3.29 26.49 -30.59
N ALA A 56 2.26 25.81 -31.13
CA ALA A 56 1.36 26.40 -32.13
C ALA A 56 0.52 27.59 -31.62
N LEU A 57 0.24 27.64 -30.32
CA LEU A 57 -0.52 28.72 -29.68
C LEU A 57 0.37 29.71 -28.93
N SER A 58 1.70 29.58 -29.05
CA SER A 58 2.69 30.44 -28.40
C SER A 58 2.38 30.60 -26.92
N LEU A 59 2.35 29.48 -26.19
CA LEU A 59 1.96 29.43 -24.78
C LEU A 59 2.73 30.46 -23.93
N TYR A 60 4.03 30.59 -24.17
CA TYR A 60 4.93 31.51 -23.46
C TYR A 60 5.08 32.89 -24.13
N GLY A 61 4.33 33.18 -25.19
CA GLY A 61 4.49 34.39 -25.99
C GLY A 61 5.13 34.10 -27.36
N ASP A 62 4.81 34.93 -28.35
CA ASP A 62 5.36 34.85 -29.69
C ASP A 62 6.58 35.77 -29.80
N THR A 63 7.77 35.20 -29.95
CA THR A 63 9.02 35.97 -30.05
C THR A 63 9.13 36.79 -31.33
N ALA A 64 8.29 36.51 -32.33
CA ALA A 64 8.19 37.32 -33.55
C ALA A 64 7.27 38.54 -33.37
N ASP A 65 6.47 38.60 -32.29
CA ASP A 65 5.61 39.73 -32.01
C ASP A 65 6.44 40.94 -31.54
N PRO A 66 6.30 42.14 -32.16
CA PRO A 66 7.02 43.34 -31.73
C PRO A 66 6.76 43.76 -30.27
N SER A 67 5.66 43.29 -29.68
CA SER A 67 5.30 43.56 -28.28
C SER A 67 5.92 42.59 -27.28
N TYR A 68 6.56 41.49 -27.73
CA TYR A 68 7.22 40.52 -26.86
C TYR A 68 8.30 41.19 -25.99
N ARG A 69 8.21 41.01 -24.67
CA ARG A 69 9.23 41.47 -23.70
C ARG A 69 9.48 40.38 -22.68
N ASP A 70 10.74 40.11 -22.38
CA ASP A 70 11.19 39.06 -21.44
C ASP A 70 12.32 39.66 -20.61
N GLU A 71 11.93 40.41 -19.59
CA GLU A 71 12.84 41.25 -18.81
C GLU A 71 12.68 41.02 -17.29
N THR A 72 11.46 40.73 -16.80
CA THR A 72 11.17 40.68 -15.36
C THR A 72 10.18 39.57 -14.97
N PRO A 73 10.67 38.36 -14.63
CA PRO A 73 12.06 37.89 -14.74
C PRO A 73 12.44 37.57 -16.19
N ARG A 74 13.75 37.46 -16.45
CA ARG A 74 14.25 36.95 -17.73
C ARG A 74 14.22 35.41 -17.71
N ASP A 75 13.15 34.83 -18.21
CA ASP A 75 12.83 33.41 -18.07
C ASP A 75 12.36 32.74 -19.38
N GLY A 76 12.44 33.46 -20.50
CA GLY A 76 11.99 32.94 -21.79
C GLY A 76 10.49 33.07 -22.01
N MET A 77 9.75 33.71 -21.10
CA MET A 77 8.33 34.03 -21.26
C MET A 77 8.14 35.53 -21.54
N ASP A 78 7.12 35.85 -22.33
CA ASP A 78 6.64 37.23 -22.43
C ASP A 78 6.12 37.71 -21.06
N ASP A 79 6.52 38.89 -20.59
CA ASP A 79 6.21 39.42 -19.26
C ASP A 79 4.68 39.51 -19.02
N ASN A 80 3.90 39.86 -20.05
CA ASN A 80 2.44 39.88 -19.93
C ASN A 80 1.87 38.47 -19.87
N ARG A 81 2.44 37.53 -20.63
CA ARG A 81 2.08 36.11 -20.54
C ARG A 81 2.45 35.52 -19.18
N PHE A 82 3.64 35.80 -18.65
CA PHE A 82 4.08 35.43 -17.31
C PHE A 82 3.06 35.87 -16.28
N ARG A 83 2.64 37.15 -16.30
CA ARG A 83 1.63 37.68 -15.37
C ARG A 83 0.31 36.91 -15.42
N VAL A 84 -0.17 36.54 -16.62
CA VAL A 84 -1.41 35.76 -16.78
C VAL A 84 -1.24 34.34 -16.24
N LEU A 85 -0.16 33.65 -16.63
CA LEU A 85 0.11 32.27 -16.20
C LEU A 85 0.38 32.18 -14.70
N GLN A 86 1.10 33.13 -14.11
CA GLN A 86 1.32 33.22 -12.67
C GLN A 86 -0.01 33.42 -11.92
N ALA A 87 -0.91 34.27 -12.41
CA ALA A 87 -2.22 34.46 -11.79
C ALA A 87 -3.08 33.19 -11.84
N LEU A 88 -3.02 32.43 -12.94
CA LEU A 88 -3.67 31.13 -13.05
C LEU A 88 -3.03 30.10 -12.11
N ALA A 89 -1.70 30.05 -12.05
CA ALA A 89 -0.96 29.15 -11.17
C ALA A 89 -1.29 29.40 -9.70
N VAL A 90 -1.36 30.66 -9.26
CA VAL A 90 -1.78 31.03 -7.90
C VAL A 90 -3.21 30.59 -7.62
N ARG A 91 -4.14 30.83 -8.55
CA ARG A 91 -5.56 30.53 -8.34
C ARG A 91 -5.86 29.03 -8.26
N PHE A 92 -5.16 28.23 -9.04
CA PHE A 92 -5.35 26.78 -9.12
C PHE A 92 -4.26 26.01 -8.37
N ALA A 93 -3.50 26.70 -7.51
CA ALA A 93 -2.44 26.09 -6.73
C ALA A 93 -3.01 25.04 -5.76
N PRO A 94 -2.28 23.95 -5.52
CA PRO A 94 -2.70 22.92 -4.60
C PRO A 94 -2.63 23.40 -3.14
N ILE A 95 -3.51 22.85 -2.32
CA ILE A 95 -3.41 22.84 -0.86
C ILE A 95 -2.96 21.44 -0.47
N LEU A 96 -1.86 21.34 0.26
CA LEU A 96 -1.27 20.06 0.61
C LEU A 96 -1.38 19.78 2.12
N VAL A 97 -1.79 18.58 2.45
CA VAL A 97 -1.92 18.08 3.83
C VAL A 97 -0.71 17.20 4.11
N LYS A 98 0.03 17.52 5.16
CA LYS A 98 1.25 16.81 5.55
C LYS A 98 0.89 15.55 6.35
N ASN A 99 0.99 14.38 5.72
CA ASN A 99 1.02 13.11 6.45
C ASN A 99 2.37 12.88 7.15
N THR A 100 3.39 13.58 6.67
CA THR A 100 4.78 13.58 7.12
C THR A 100 5.14 14.86 7.86
N TYR A 101 6.37 14.97 8.35
CA TYR A 101 6.89 16.24 8.90
C TYR A 101 7.48 17.18 7.84
N THR A 102 7.64 16.68 6.61
CA THR A 102 8.24 17.36 5.47
C THR A 102 7.21 18.13 4.64
N PHE A 103 7.69 18.92 3.67
CA PHE A 103 6.87 19.64 2.70
C PHE A 103 7.69 19.89 1.41
N PRO A 104 7.04 20.20 0.27
CA PRO A 104 7.73 20.66 -0.93
C PRO A 104 8.59 21.89 -0.67
N MET A 105 9.89 21.79 -0.98
CA MET A 105 10.87 22.83 -0.69
C MET A 105 11.37 23.54 -1.94
N ASP A 106 11.86 24.76 -1.75
CA ASP A 106 12.68 25.45 -2.73
C ASP A 106 14.06 24.77 -2.80
N HIS A 107 14.32 24.00 -3.85
CA HIS A 107 15.65 23.43 -4.05
C HIS A 107 16.74 24.50 -4.19
N LYS A 108 16.37 25.72 -4.63
CA LYS A 108 17.30 26.83 -4.78
C LYS A 108 17.77 27.35 -3.43
N ALA A 109 17.02 27.11 -2.34
CA ALA A 109 17.46 27.46 -0.99
C ALA A 109 18.72 26.68 -0.56
N PHE A 110 18.97 25.48 -1.11
CA PHE A 110 20.19 24.72 -0.83
C PHE A 110 21.44 25.36 -1.44
N ARG A 111 21.29 26.17 -2.50
CA ARG A 111 22.38 26.96 -3.08
C ARG A 111 22.96 27.96 -2.09
N ASP A 112 22.13 28.48 -1.20
CA ASP A 112 22.47 29.57 -0.29
C ASP A 112 22.89 29.06 1.11
N LEU A 113 22.84 27.74 1.34
CA LEU A 113 23.32 27.10 2.56
C LEU A 113 24.87 27.06 2.61
N PRO A 114 25.47 26.98 3.82
CA PRO A 114 26.92 26.78 3.96
C PRO A 114 27.41 25.54 3.21
N GLY A 115 28.34 25.72 2.28
CA GLY A 115 28.82 24.67 1.37
C GLY A 115 28.29 24.79 -0.06
N GLY A 116 27.19 25.52 -0.27
CA GLY A 116 26.55 25.72 -1.57
C GLY A 116 25.91 24.44 -2.13
N LEU A 117 25.21 24.58 -3.27
CA LEU A 117 24.71 23.45 -4.04
C LEU A 117 25.77 23.04 -5.07
N LEU A 118 26.37 21.86 -4.88
CA LEU A 118 27.40 21.35 -5.77
C LEU A 118 26.80 20.38 -6.78
N LEU A 119 26.99 20.67 -8.07
CA LEU A 119 26.76 19.69 -9.14
C LEU A 119 28.03 18.84 -9.27
N ASN A 120 27.93 17.55 -8.92
CA ASN A 120 29.02 16.59 -9.06
C ASN A 120 28.99 15.91 -10.43
N LEU A 121 30.17 15.65 -10.99
CA LEU A 121 30.36 15.04 -12.30
C LEU A 121 31.36 13.89 -12.21
N ASP A 122 30.86 12.66 -12.20
CA ASP A 122 31.70 11.47 -12.18
C ASP A 122 31.75 10.84 -13.58
N THR A 123 32.91 10.89 -14.23
CA THR A 123 33.10 10.31 -15.58
C THR A 123 33.76 8.93 -15.49
N TRP A 124 33.11 7.93 -16.09
CA TRP A 124 33.48 6.52 -16.05
C TRP A 124 33.94 6.01 -17.40
N ASP A 125 35.00 5.20 -17.40
CA ASP A 125 35.48 4.44 -18.55
C ASP A 125 34.81 3.06 -18.57
N LEU A 126 33.83 2.91 -19.46
CA LEU A 126 33.11 1.64 -19.65
C LEU A 126 33.89 0.60 -20.47
N ALA A 127 35.01 0.99 -21.11
CA ALA A 127 35.83 0.06 -21.90
C ALA A 127 36.66 -0.88 -21.00
N LYS A 128 36.85 -0.51 -19.73
CA LYS A 128 37.65 -1.27 -18.78
C LYS A 128 36.79 -2.24 -17.97
N PRO A 129 37.29 -3.46 -17.68
CA PRO A 129 36.59 -4.40 -16.82
C PRO A 129 36.23 -3.77 -15.46
N GLY A 130 34.95 -3.83 -15.10
CA GLY A 130 34.44 -3.29 -13.84
C GLY A 130 34.01 -1.82 -13.87
N SER A 131 34.18 -1.12 -15.00
CA SER A 131 33.98 0.34 -15.17
C SER A 131 34.86 1.17 -14.21
N VAL A 132 35.81 1.93 -14.76
CA VAL A 132 36.80 2.66 -13.93
C VAL A 132 36.46 4.14 -13.89
N LEU A 133 36.36 4.72 -12.69
CA LEU A 133 36.22 6.16 -12.50
C LEU A 133 37.46 6.87 -13.08
N MET A 134 37.27 7.72 -14.09
CA MET A 134 38.36 8.47 -14.74
C MET A 134 38.64 9.78 -14.02
N ARG A 135 37.59 10.51 -13.68
CA ARG A 135 37.63 11.83 -13.03
C ARG A 135 36.34 12.09 -12.27
N SER A 136 36.45 12.92 -11.25
CA SER A 136 35.33 13.47 -10.48
C SER A 136 35.54 14.97 -10.39
N ASP A 137 34.64 15.73 -11.01
CA ASP A 137 34.65 17.19 -11.04
C ASP A 137 33.42 17.72 -10.28
N SER A 138 33.43 19.02 -9.95
CA SER A 138 32.25 19.71 -9.41
C SER A 138 32.11 21.12 -9.98
N ILE A 139 30.86 21.60 -9.99
CA ILE A 139 30.47 22.97 -10.31
C ILE A 139 29.67 23.50 -9.11
N ASN A 140 30.12 24.61 -8.52
CA ASN A 140 29.41 25.21 -7.41
C ASN A 140 28.35 26.20 -7.91
N PHE A 141 27.06 25.94 -7.65
CA PHE A 141 25.98 26.81 -8.12
C PHE A 141 25.97 28.17 -7.40
N SER A 142 26.59 28.28 -6.23
CA SER A 142 26.68 29.54 -5.48
C SER A 142 27.70 30.53 -6.08
N SER A 143 28.71 30.05 -6.82
CA SER A 143 29.71 30.87 -7.52
C SER A 143 29.27 31.29 -8.92
N LEU A 144 28.15 30.76 -9.43
CA LEU A 144 27.63 31.11 -10.76
C LEU A 144 27.10 32.56 -10.81
N GLY A 145 27.11 33.12 -12.02
CA GLY A 145 26.64 34.48 -12.30
C GLY A 145 27.72 35.35 -12.96
N HIS A 146 28.73 34.73 -13.56
CA HIS A 146 29.83 35.41 -14.22
C HIS A 146 29.86 35.10 -15.73
N HIS A 147 30.27 36.08 -16.52
CA HIS A 147 30.44 35.86 -17.97
C HIS A 147 31.62 34.94 -18.24
N CYS A 148 31.40 33.92 -19.07
CA CYS A 148 32.47 33.10 -19.60
C CYS A 148 33.08 33.80 -20.83
N PRO A 149 34.39 34.11 -20.85
CA PRO A 149 35.06 34.66 -22.03
C PRO A 149 35.13 33.63 -23.18
N GLU A 150 35.45 34.10 -24.40
CA GLU A 150 35.48 33.28 -25.63
C GLU A 150 36.24 31.95 -25.50
N ASP A 151 35.79 30.94 -26.26
CA ASP A 151 36.35 29.58 -26.26
C ASP A 151 37.88 29.60 -26.47
N GLY A 152 38.64 29.10 -25.47
CA GLY A 152 40.10 29.01 -25.51
C GLY A 152 40.86 30.04 -24.66
N ALA A 153 40.17 30.84 -23.83
CA ALA A 153 40.83 31.69 -22.85
C ALA A 153 41.72 30.88 -21.88
N PRO A 154 42.97 31.30 -21.62
CA PRO A 154 43.85 30.59 -20.68
C PRO A 154 43.26 30.62 -19.26
N GLU A 155 43.49 29.57 -18.47
CA GLU A 155 42.89 29.40 -17.12
C GLU A 155 43.16 30.59 -16.18
N VAL A 156 44.30 31.27 -16.35
CA VAL A 156 44.69 32.50 -15.63
C VAL A 156 43.78 33.68 -15.97
N ALA A 157 43.22 33.76 -17.18
CA ALA A 157 42.25 34.78 -17.58
C ALA A 157 40.85 34.52 -17.00
N LEU A 158 40.57 33.29 -16.55
CA LEU A 158 39.35 32.93 -15.83
C LEU A 158 39.43 33.26 -14.33
N GLN A 159 40.65 33.41 -13.80
CA GLN A 159 40.96 33.82 -12.43
C GLN A 159 41.44 35.28 -12.41
N THR A 160 40.54 36.26 -12.42
CA THR A 160 40.99 37.65 -12.18
C THR A 160 40.93 38.00 -10.70
N GLU A 161 42.05 37.84 -10.00
CA GLU A 161 42.24 38.27 -8.60
C GLU A 161 41.93 39.77 -8.39
N GLN A 162 42.06 40.59 -9.43
CA GLN A 162 41.75 42.02 -9.38
C GLN A 162 40.25 42.36 -9.36
N SER A 163 39.36 41.40 -9.66
CA SER A 163 37.91 41.62 -9.70
C SER A 163 37.10 40.75 -8.74
N GLY A 164 37.72 39.74 -8.10
CA GLY A 164 37.02 38.77 -7.26
C GLY A 164 36.06 37.85 -8.03
N ARG A 165 36.21 37.74 -9.36
CA ARG A 165 35.34 36.92 -10.24
C ARG A 165 36.09 35.67 -10.71
N ASP A 166 35.58 34.50 -10.35
CA ASP A 166 36.02 33.19 -10.86
C ASP A 166 34.95 32.66 -11.83
N ALA A 167 35.21 32.71 -13.13
CA ALA A 167 34.25 32.31 -14.17
C ALA A 167 34.38 30.83 -14.58
N ARG A 168 35.23 30.03 -13.90
CA ARG A 168 35.51 28.65 -14.30
C ARG A 168 34.27 27.76 -14.23
N ASP A 169 33.47 27.91 -13.17
CA ASP A 169 32.23 27.14 -12.99
C ASP A 169 31.20 27.48 -14.07
N ASP A 170 31.05 28.77 -14.38
CA ASP A 170 30.21 29.26 -15.48
C ASP A 170 30.64 28.66 -16.83
N CYS A 171 31.94 28.72 -17.16
CA CYS A 171 32.47 28.15 -18.40
C CYS A 171 32.31 26.63 -18.49
N ARG A 172 32.53 25.91 -17.39
CA ARG A 172 32.31 24.46 -17.31
C ARG A 172 30.85 24.11 -17.54
N LEU A 173 29.93 24.88 -16.96
CA LEU A 173 28.50 24.67 -17.14
C LEU A 173 28.05 24.92 -18.58
N ILE A 174 28.55 25.96 -19.26
CA ILE A 174 28.32 26.16 -20.70
C ILE A 174 28.81 24.96 -21.51
N ALA A 175 30.02 24.47 -21.22
CA ALA A 175 30.58 23.32 -21.92
C ALA A 175 29.69 22.08 -21.76
N LEU A 176 29.14 21.85 -20.57
CA LEU A 176 28.18 20.77 -20.31
C LEU A 176 26.86 20.96 -21.05
N LEU A 177 26.29 22.16 -21.04
CA LEU A 177 25.05 22.47 -21.77
C LEU A 177 25.21 22.18 -23.28
N ARG A 178 26.36 22.54 -23.86
CA ARG A 178 26.70 22.22 -25.24
C ARG A 178 26.95 20.72 -25.45
N GLU A 179 27.62 20.06 -24.51
CA GLU A 179 27.92 18.62 -24.58
C GLU A 179 26.64 17.76 -24.57
N PHE A 180 25.72 18.12 -23.68
CA PHE A 180 24.43 17.46 -23.45
C PHE A 180 23.25 18.15 -24.14
N HIS A 181 23.51 19.00 -25.13
CA HIS A 181 22.46 19.70 -25.86
C HIS A 181 21.36 18.72 -26.30
N PRO A 182 20.07 18.97 -26.00
CA PRO A 182 18.99 18.03 -26.30
C PRO A 182 18.91 17.56 -27.76
N ASP A 183 19.14 18.48 -28.70
CA ASP A 183 18.97 18.24 -30.14
C ASP A 183 20.29 17.98 -30.87
N HIS A 184 21.37 18.58 -30.36
CA HIS A 184 22.68 18.54 -31.00
C HIS A 184 23.79 18.10 -30.03
N PRO A 185 23.62 16.99 -29.28
CA PRO A 185 24.58 16.59 -28.27
C PRO A 185 25.90 16.20 -28.92
N THR A 186 27.02 16.62 -28.32
CA THR A 186 28.34 16.23 -28.84
C THR A 186 28.64 14.76 -28.52
N ILE A 187 28.02 14.20 -27.47
CA ILE A 187 28.16 12.80 -27.06
C ILE A 187 27.49 11.85 -28.08
N PRO A 188 28.22 10.87 -28.66
CA PRO A 188 27.66 9.93 -29.62
C PRO A 188 26.48 9.09 -29.10
N ARG A 189 26.50 8.69 -27.82
CA ARG A 189 25.44 7.87 -27.18
C ARG A 189 24.08 8.55 -27.10
N LEU A 190 24.04 9.87 -27.01
CA LEU A 190 22.78 10.61 -27.02
C LEU A 190 22.17 10.69 -28.43
N ARG A 191 22.97 10.44 -29.49
CA ARG A 191 22.52 10.48 -30.89
C ARG A 191 22.12 9.12 -31.47
N GLN A 192 22.56 8.01 -30.88
CA GLN A 192 22.43 6.67 -31.47
C GLN A 192 21.94 5.66 -30.43
N ASP A 193 20.85 4.96 -30.73
CA ASP A 193 20.23 3.96 -29.82
C ASP A 193 21.10 2.69 -29.60
N ALA A 194 22.20 2.52 -30.34
CA ALA A 194 23.00 1.30 -30.39
C ALA A 194 24.51 1.56 -30.38
N VAL A 195 25.01 2.38 -29.46
CA VAL A 195 26.47 2.48 -29.23
C VAL A 195 26.90 1.31 -28.34
N ALA A 196 27.97 0.60 -28.70
CA ALA A 196 28.57 -0.41 -27.83
C ALA A 196 28.92 0.23 -26.46
N ALA A 197 28.52 -0.43 -25.36
CA ALA A 197 28.82 0.05 -24.00
C ALA A 197 30.33 0.27 -23.78
N GLU A 198 31.20 -0.34 -24.57
CA GLU A 198 32.64 -0.29 -24.41
C GLU A 198 33.34 0.88 -25.13
N GLN A 199 32.64 1.75 -25.87
CA GLN A 199 33.30 2.71 -26.79
C GLN A 199 33.28 4.19 -26.38
N ALA A 200 32.66 4.57 -25.26
CA ALA A 200 32.63 5.98 -24.83
C ALA A 200 32.57 6.13 -23.30
N PRO A 201 33.16 7.21 -22.75
CA PRO A 201 32.99 7.55 -21.35
C PRO A 201 31.51 7.82 -21.01
N PHE A 202 31.12 7.59 -19.76
CA PHE A 202 29.79 7.84 -19.24
C PHE A 202 29.86 8.75 -18.02
N THR A 203 29.17 9.88 -18.04
CA THR A 203 29.23 10.89 -16.98
C THR A 203 27.94 10.86 -16.18
N VAL A 204 28.05 10.62 -14.88
CA VAL A 204 26.93 10.73 -13.94
C VAL A 204 26.96 12.14 -13.34
N MET A 205 25.84 12.85 -13.48
CA MET A 205 25.65 14.21 -12.95
C MET A 205 24.63 14.18 -11.82
N TYR A 206 24.98 14.70 -10.65
CA TYR A 206 24.07 14.69 -9.50
C TYR A 206 24.28 15.85 -8.53
N PHE A 207 23.20 16.27 -7.90
CA PHE A 207 23.24 17.04 -6.64
C PHE A 207 23.36 16.08 -5.46
N ASP A 208 23.95 16.55 -4.37
CA ASP A 208 24.07 15.83 -3.11
C ASP A 208 23.50 16.71 -1.99
N PHE A 209 22.54 16.16 -1.26
CA PHE A 209 21.75 16.77 -0.22
C PHE A 209 22.12 16.14 1.13
N PRO A 210 21.95 16.86 2.25
CA PRO A 210 22.34 16.36 3.57
C PRO A 210 21.77 14.97 3.95
N GLY A 211 22.66 13.98 4.10
CA GLY A 211 22.35 12.62 4.56
C GLY A 211 22.30 11.62 3.41
N PHE A 212 22.43 10.32 3.71
CA PHE A 212 22.56 9.27 2.70
C PHE A 212 21.69 8.03 2.94
N ASP A 213 20.94 8.02 4.04
CA ASP A 213 20.01 6.97 4.42
C ASP A 213 18.89 7.54 5.29
N PRO A 214 17.80 6.78 5.53
CA PRO A 214 16.67 7.24 6.35
C PRO A 214 17.06 7.81 7.73
N SER A 215 18.09 7.26 8.37
CA SER A 215 18.50 7.70 9.70
C SER A 215 19.19 9.07 9.66
N THR A 216 20.11 9.25 8.74
CA THR A 216 20.87 10.50 8.55
C THR A 216 20.02 11.59 7.92
N TRP A 217 19.05 11.25 7.06
CA TRP A 217 18.04 12.20 6.60
C TRP A 217 17.16 12.69 7.74
N HIS A 218 16.71 11.79 8.63
CA HIS A 218 15.95 12.20 9.80
C HIS A 218 16.76 13.15 10.69
N GLU A 219 18.03 12.83 10.97
CA GLU A 219 18.93 13.72 11.72
C GLU A 219 19.16 15.07 11.03
N ALA A 220 19.20 15.09 9.70
CA ALA A 220 19.42 16.31 8.93
C ALA A 220 18.16 17.19 8.84
N TYR A 221 16.97 16.60 8.65
CA TYR A 221 15.76 17.34 8.30
C TYR A 221 14.75 17.47 9.43
N ALA A 222 14.74 16.58 10.42
CA ALA A 222 13.78 16.65 11.52
C ALA A 222 14.20 17.64 12.62
N SER A 223 13.20 18.20 13.30
CA SER A 223 13.35 18.96 14.52
C SER A 223 13.52 18.03 15.73
N PRO A 224 14.11 18.50 16.85
CA PRO A 224 14.00 17.82 18.13
C PRO A 224 12.55 17.68 18.63
N THR A 225 11.64 18.54 18.16
CA THR A 225 10.20 18.37 18.37
C THR A 225 9.69 17.29 17.42
N PRO A 226 8.97 16.25 17.91
CA PRO A 226 8.39 15.23 17.05
C PRO A 226 7.50 15.82 15.94
N ASP A 227 7.55 15.20 14.77
CA ASP A 227 6.72 15.53 13.60
C ASP A 227 6.89 16.97 13.06
N GLU A 228 8.00 17.64 13.36
CA GLU A 228 8.33 18.96 12.82
C GLU A 228 9.62 18.94 11.97
N ILE A 229 9.67 19.79 10.95
CA ILE A 229 10.90 20.06 10.20
C ILE A 229 11.88 20.93 11.01
N ALA A 230 13.18 20.75 10.80
CA ALA A 230 14.20 21.59 11.39
C ALA A 230 14.01 23.07 11.01
N ARG A 231 14.16 23.97 11.99
CA ARG A 231 13.91 25.42 11.86
C ARG A 231 14.61 26.06 10.64
N ARG A 232 15.78 25.58 10.24
CA ARG A 232 16.54 26.13 9.11
C ARG A 232 15.86 25.97 7.75
N TYR A 233 14.89 25.06 7.63
CA TYR A 233 14.11 24.84 6.41
C TYR A 233 12.73 25.50 6.46
N GLN A 234 12.33 26.09 7.59
CA GLN A 234 11.07 26.84 7.66
C GLN A 234 11.13 28.06 6.73
N GLY A 235 10.06 28.30 5.97
CA GLY A 235 10.02 29.39 5.00
C GLY A 235 10.59 29.04 3.63
N THR A 236 11.08 27.81 3.42
CA THR A 236 11.49 27.32 2.09
C THR A 236 10.34 26.66 1.34
N GLU A 237 9.09 26.79 1.79
CA GLU A 237 7.96 26.13 1.12
C GLU A 237 7.79 26.67 -0.31
N LYS A 238 7.95 25.80 -1.32
CA LYS A 238 7.87 26.19 -2.73
C LYS A 238 7.32 25.07 -3.60
N VAL A 239 6.57 25.44 -4.64
CA VAL A 239 6.16 24.56 -5.73
C VAL A 239 6.52 25.15 -7.08
N TYR A 240 6.72 24.28 -8.05
CA TYR A 240 7.11 24.65 -9.41
C TYR A 240 5.92 24.43 -10.34
N ALA A 241 5.31 25.52 -10.82
CA ALA A 241 4.15 25.48 -11.68
C ALA A 241 4.59 25.50 -13.15
N HIS A 242 4.32 24.42 -13.88
CA HIS A 242 4.61 24.28 -15.29
C HIS A 242 3.31 24.23 -16.10
N PRO A 243 2.94 25.31 -16.81
CA PRO A 243 1.78 25.30 -17.69
C PRO A 243 2.10 24.60 -19.01
N PHE A 244 1.16 23.83 -19.54
CA PHE A 244 1.25 23.30 -20.91
C PHE A 244 -0.13 23.14 -21.55
N LEU A 245 -0.16 23.08 -22.89
CA LEU A 245 -1.37 22.85 -23.65
C LEU A 245 -1.40 21.43 -24.18
N SER A 246 -2.56 20.76 -24.10
CA SER A 246 -2.76 19.45 -24.71
C SER A 246 -3.75 19.56 -25.86
N GLU A 247 -3.40 18.99 -27.02
CA GLU A 247 -4.36 18.78 -28.10
C GLU A 247 -5.22 17.56 -27.76
N VAL A 248 -6.53 17.75 -27.72
CA VAL A 248 -7.50 16.69 -27.49
C VAL A 248 -8.52 16.63 -28.62
N ARG A 249 -9.13 15.46 -28.78
CA ARG A 249 -10.26 15.28 -29.70
C ARG A 249 -11.50 15.00 -28.89
N ASP A 250 -12.58 15.71 -29.19
CA ASP A 250 -13.89 15.43 -28.60
C ASP A 250 -14.28 13.98 -28.89
N ALA A 251 -14.64 13.24 -27.85
CA ALA A 251 -15.06 11.85 -27.96
C ALA A 251 -16.38 11.69 -28.75
N LYS A 252 -17.24 12.71 -28.76
CA LYS A 252 -18.55 12.65 -29.45
C LYS A 252 -18.46 12.99 -30.94
N HIS A 253 -17.72 14.03 -31.32
CA HIS A 253 -17.70 14.53 -32.70
C HIS A 253 -16.33 14.43 -33.39
N GLY A 254 -15.28 14.01 -32.69
CA GLY A 254 -13.91 13.92 -33.21
C GLY A 254 -13.25 15.27 -33.51
N LEU A 255 -13.90 16.38 -33.12
CA LEU A 255 -13.41 17.73 -33.33
C LEU A 255 -12.15 17.97 -32.49
N ARG A 256 -11.13 18.56 -33.12
CA ARG A 256 -9.90 18.98 -32.46
C ARG A 256 -10.21 20.16 -31.53
N GLY A 257 -9.70 20.09 -30.31
CA GLY A 257 -9.70 21.18 -29.35
C GLY A 257 -8.50 21.10 -28.44
N TYR A 258 -8.51 21.92 -27.39
CA TYR A 258 -7.37 22.12 -26.51
C TYR A 258 -7.77 22.00 -25.04
N GLU A 259 -6.81 21.63 -24.20
CA GLU A 259 -6.89 21.70 -22.75
C GLU A 259 -5.70 22.49 -22.22
N LEU A 260 -5.93 23.33 -21.22
CA LEU A 260 -4.89 24.03 -20.48
C LEU A 260 -4.64 23.25 -19.19
N LEU A 261 -3.38 22.86 -18.97
CA LEU A 261 -2.94 22.17 -17.78
C LEU A 261 -1.88 23.00 -17.07
N ILE A 262 -1.88 22.96 -15.74
CA ILE A 262 -0.77 23.43 -14.91
C ILE A 262 -0.31 22.24 -14.07
N GLN A 263 0.92 21.78 -14.27
CA GLN A 263 1.57 20.77 -13.44
C GLN A 263 2.27 21.48 -12.28
N TYR A 264 1.91 21.13 -11.05
CA TYR A 264 2.61 21.59 -9.86
C TYR A 264 3.56 20.50 -9.42
N TRP A 265 4.85 20.75 -9.60
CA TRP A 265 5.93 19.86 -9.21
C TRP A 265 6.44 20.19 -7.82
N PHE A 266 6.72 19.15 -7.05
CA PHE A 266 7.05 19.17 -5.63
C PHE A 266 8.41 18.54 -5.41
N PHE A 267 9.37 19.33 -4.98
CA PHE A 267 10.69 18.82 -4.63
C PHE A 267 10.75 18.41 -3.17
N TYR A 268 11.14 17.17 -2.91
CA TYR A 268 11.54 16.67 -1.60
C TYR A 268 13.02 16.29 -1.63
N PRO A 269 13.79 16.56 -0.56
CA PRO A 269 15.22 16.26 -0.56
C PRO A 269 15.58 14.77 -0.42
N PHE A 270 14.64 13.92 -0.04
CA PHE A 270 14.82 12.45 0.06
C PHE A 270 13.46 11.75 0.05
N ASN A 271 13.47 10.43 -0.12
CA ASN A 271 12.35 9.51 0.09
C ASN A 271 12.84 8.36 0.99
N ALA A 272 12.16 8.13 2.11
CA ALA A 272 12.55 7.12 3.10
C ALA A 272 11.55 5.94 3.20
N GLY A 273 10.77 5.71 2.13
CA GLY A 273 9.85 4.59 1.99
C GLY A 273 10.52 3.28 1.56
N GLY A 274 9.73 2.33 1.04
CA GLY A 274 10.26 1.05 0.54
C GLY A 274 11.27 1.20 -0.62
N ASN A 275 11.26 2.34 -1.31
CA ASN A 275 12.23 2.75 -2.31
C ASN A 275 13.08 3.92 -1.78
N ASN A 276 14.02 3.65 -0.87
CA ASN A 276 14.86 4.72 -0.34
C ASN A 276 15.71 5.35 -1.43
N HIS A 277 15.62 6.67 -1.60
CA HIS A 277 16.53 7.43 -2.45
C HIS A 277 16.62 8.88 -1.99
N GLU A 278 17.71 9.52 -2.38
CA GLU A 278 17.89 10.94 -2.18
C GLU A 278 17.24 11.72 -3.33
N GLY A 279 16.66 12.86 -2.97
CA GLY A 279 15.73 13.72 -3.71
C GLY A 279 14.56 13.02 -4.41
N ASP A 280 13.48 13.76 -4.53
CA ASP A 280 12.21 13.29 -5.08
C ASP A 280 11.42 14.44 -5.73
N TRP A 281 10.63 14.08 -6.73
CA TRP A 281 9.85 15.00 -7.56
C TRP A 281 8.49 14.36 -7.83
N GLU A 282 7.53 14.80 -7.03
CA GLU A 282 6.12 14.43 -7.17
C GLU A 282 5.37 15.55 -7.89
N HIS A 283 4.19 15.25 -8.43
CA HIS A 283 3.37 16.32 -9.03
C HIS A 283 1.87 16.02 -9.05
N VAL A 284 1.11 17.10 -9.20
CA VAL A 284 -0.31 17.07 -9.54
C VAL A 284 -0.58 17.99 -10.73
N SER A 285 -1.53 17.65 -11.59
CA SER A 285 -1.96 18.53 -12.67
C SER A 285 -3.35 19.07 -12.41
N ALA A 286 -3.52 20.38 -12.54
CA ALA A 286 -4.83 21.03 -12.60
C ALA A 286 -5.19 21.29 -14.07
N VAL A 287 -6.34 20.78 -14.51
CA VAL A 287 -6.87 21.04 -15.85
C VAL A 287 -7.96 22.10 -15.75
N ILE A 288 -7.78 23.19 -16.48
CA ILE A 288 -8.58 24.42 -16.32
C ILE A 288 -9.50 24.58 -17.52
N SER A 289 -10.76 24.95 -17.25
CA SER A 289 -11.76 25.25 -18.28
C SER A 289 -12.74 26.32 -17.79
N PRO A 290 -13.32 27.15 -18.67
CA PRO A 290 -14.52 27.91 -18.34
C PRO A 290 -15.66 26.96 -17.93
N LEU A 291 -16.46 27.37 -16.95
CA LEU A 291 -17.58 26.58 -16.45
C LEU A 291 -18.53 26.15 -17.58
N SER A 292 -18.81 27.04 -18.53
CA SER A 292 -19.67 26.78 -19.70
C SER A 292 -19.11 25.73 -20.68
N ALA A 293 -17.82 25.43 -20.59
CA ALA A 293 -17.10 24.51 -21.47
C ALA A 293 -16.52 23.29 -20.73
N VAL A 294 -16.87 23.08 -19.46
CA VAL A 294 -16.25 22.02 -18.62
C VAL A 294 -16.40 20.61 -19.21
N GLU A 295 -17.49 20.33 -19.91
CA GLU A 295 -17.78 19.01 -20.50
C GLU A 295 -17.14 18.77 -21.87
N ARG A 296 -16.44 19.77 -22.45
CA ARG A 296 -15.87 19.69 -23.81
C ARG A 296 -14.43 20.20 -23.88
N PRO A 297 -13.72 19.92 -24.99
CA PRO A 297 -12.49 20.63 -25.32
C PRO A 297 -12.72 22.13 -25.58
N LEU A 298 -11.69 22.92 -25.35
CA LEU A 298 -11.66 24.35 -25.69
C LEU A 298 -11.37 24.54 -27.17
N THR A 299 -11.97 25.57 -27.77
CA THR A 299 -11.57 26.03 -29.10
C THR A 299 -10.27 26.83 -29.03
N GLU A 300 -9.65 27.05 -30.18
CA GLU A 300 -8.46 27.91 -30.27
C GLU A 300 -8.74 29.34 -29.77
N ASP A 301 -9.87 29.92 -30.17
CA ASP A 301 -10.27 31.28 -29.76
C ASP A 301 -10.55 31.39 -28.25
N GLU A 302 -11.10 30.33 -27.65
CA GLU A 302 -11.25 30.25 -26.20
C GLU A 302 -9.89 30.19 -25.51
N MET A 303 -8.98 29.33 -26.00
CA MET A 303 -7.63 29.21 -25.45
C MET A 303 -6.85 30.52 -25.55
N ARG A 304 -6.85 31.17 -26.72
CA ARG A 304 -6.17 32.46 -26.91
C ARG A 304 -6.73 33.55 -25.97
N ARG A 305 -8.04 33.55 -25.70
CA ARG A 305 -8.66 34.47 -24.73
C ARG A 305 -8.22 34.21 -23.30
N ILE A 306 -8.10 32.95 -22.89
CA ILE A 306 -7.55 32.58 -21.56
C ILE A 306 -6.12 33.08 -21.44
N LEU A 307 -5.29 32.79 -22.44
CA LEU A 307 -3.88 33.14 -22.48
C LEU A 307 -3.60 34.66 -22.54
N ALA A 308 -4.54 35.44 -23.07
CA ALA A 308 -4.51 36.90 -23.04
C ALA A 308 -5.01 37.50 -21.71
N GLY A 309 -5.52 36.68 -20.78
CA GLY A 309 -6.14 37.13 -19.53
C GLY A 309 -7.52 37.78 -19.73
N GLY A 310 -8.19 37.49 -20.85
CA GLY A 310 -9.47 38.11 -21.23
C GLY A 310 -10.71 37.51 -20.56
N LEU A 311 -10.60 36.34 -19.93
CA LEU A 311 -11.67 35.74 -19.13
C LEU A 311 -11.43 36.05 -17.66
N ALA A 312 -12.37 36.80 -17.06
CA ALA A 312 -12.31 37.11 -15.63
C ALA A 312 -12.43 35.82 -14.81
N ALA A 313 -11.50 35.63 -13.88
CA ALA A 313 -11.44 34.49 -12.98
C ALA A 313 -12.81 34.19 -12.33
N ASP A 314 -13.46 35.20 -11.75
CA ASP A 314 -14.73 35.09 -11.03
C ASP A 314 -15.90 35.77 -11.77
N GLY A 315 -15.84 35.79 -13.11
CA GLY A 315 -16.89 36.36 -13.96
C GLY A 315 -18.17 35.51 -14.03
N PRO A 316 -19.13 35.88 -14.90
CA PRO A 316 -20.35 35.09 -15.13
C PRO A 316 -20.06 33.68 -15.70
N ASP A 317 -18.90 33.49 -16.30
CA ASP A 317 -18.38 32.19 -16.74
C ASP A 317 -16.97 31.99 -16.17
N PRO A 318 -16.86 31.62 -14.88
CA PRO A 318 -15.57 31.56 -14.20
C PRO A 318 -14.73 30.39 -14.74
N LEU A 319 -13.40 30.53 -14.68
CA LEU A 319 -12.52 29.39 -14.86
C LEU A 319 -12.61 28.47 -13.63
N VAL A 320 -12.75 27.17 -13.87
CA VAL A 320 -12.94 26.12 -12.85
C VAL A 320 -12.03 24.93 -13.14
N LEU A 321 -11.90 24.02 -12.16
CA LEU A 321 -11.22 22.74 -12.35
C LEU A 321 -12.10 21.83 -13.22
N LYS A 322 -11.62 21.46 -14.40
CA LYS A 322 -12.23 20.41 -15.23
C LYS A 322 -11.90 19.03 -14.68
N ARG A 323 -10.65 18.83 -14.30
CA ARG A 323 -10.17 17.64 -13.59
C ARG A 323 -8.88 17.94 -12.84
N THR A 324 -8.59 17.12 -11.85
CA THR A 324 -7.29 17.08 -11.16
C THR A 324 -6.66 15.70 -11.36
N GLU A 325 -5.39 15.69 -11.72
CA GLU A 325 -4.62 14.47 -11.97
C GLU A 325 -3.58 14.34 -10.86
N TYR A 326 -3.70 13.32 -10.03
CA TYR A 326 -2.77 13.02 -8.95
C TYR A 326 -1.82 11.93 -9.40
N PHE A 327 -0.53 12.19 -9.33
CA PHE A 327 0.51 11.22 -9.63
C PHE A 327 1.14 10.77 -8.31
N PHE A 328 1.27 9.46 -8.13
CA PHE A 328 1.89 8.86 -6.96
C PHE A 328 2.54 7.55 -7.39
N HIS A 329 3.85 7.43 -7.15
CA HIS A 329 4.65 6.32 -7.66
C HIS A 329 4.51 6.17 -9.19
N ARG A 330 4.15 4.98 -9.69
CA ARG A 330 3.86 4.74 -11.13
C ARG A 330 2.37 4.84 -11.47
N ASN A 331 1.56 5.36 -10.56
CA ASN A 331 0.12 5.42 -10.67
C ASN A 331 -0.35 6.86 -10.90
N SER A 332 -1.51 7.00 -11.55
CA SER A 332 -2.24 8.25 -11.62
C SER A 332 -3.71 8.05 -11.31
N MET A 333 -4.25 8.85 -10.39
CA MET A 333 -5.69 8.90 -10.11
C MET A 333 -6.26 10.23 -10.58
N VAL A 334 -7.33 10.16 -11.37
CA VAL A 334 -7.95 11.33 -11.98
C VAL A 334 -9.28 11.62 -11.31
N PHE A 335 -9.40 12.82 -10.74
CA PHE A 335 -10.66 13.40 -10.30
C PHE A 335 -11.27 14.13 -11.47
N ASP A 336 -12.15 13.46 -12.21
CA ASP A 336 -12.85 14.03 -13.35
C ASP A 336 -14.15 14.69 -12.90
N PHE A 337 -14.19 16.03 -12.97
CA PHE A 337 -15.34 16.83 -12.57
C PHE A 337 -16.30 17.10 -13.73
N ALA A 338 -15.94 16.70 -14.95
CA ALA A 338 -16.78 16.88 -16.13
C ALA A 338 -17.71 15.67 -16.37
N SER A 339 -17.38 14.49 -15.86
CA SER A 339 -18.10 13.24 -16.18
C SER A 339 -18.38 12.34 -14.95
N PRO A 340 -19.52 12.50 -14.26
CA PRO A 340 -20.59 13.47 -14.52
C PRO A 340 -20.26 14.87 -14.01
N ASN A 341 -20.85 15.89 -14.63
CA ASN A 341 -20.56 17.28 -14.34
C ASN A 341 -20.88 17.68 -12.89
N ALA A 342 -19.83 17.80 -12.08
CA ALA A 342 -19.88 18.08 -10.66
C ALA A 342 -20.40 19.49 -10.33
N TYR A 343 -20.55 20.36 -11.33
CA TYR A 343 -21.08 21.72 -11.17
C TYR A 343 -22.59 21.83 -11.37
N LEU A 344 -23.27 20.76 -11.82
CA LEU A 344 -24.73 20.71 -11.90
C LEU A 344 -25.36 20.75 -10.51
N PRO A 345 -26.63 21.20 -10.37
CA PRO A 345 -27.36 21.10 -9.10
C PRO A 345 -27.36 19.67 -8.55
N ARG A 346 -27.14 19.50 -7.24
CA ARG A 346 -26.98 18.18 -6.57
C ARG A 346 -27.96 17.11 -7.05
N LYS A 347 -29.26 17.43 -7.06
CA LYS A 347 -30.31 16.49 -7.48
C LYS A 347 -30.12 15.97 -8.92
N GLN A 348 -29.78 16.86 -9.86
CA GLN A 348 -29.54 16.47 -11.25
C GLN A 348 -28.30 15.60 -11.38
N TRP A 349 -27.27 15.90 -10.61
CA TRP A 349 -26.05 15.08 -10.58
C TRP A 349 -26.31 13.69 -9.99
N GLU A 350 -27.06 13.58 -8.90
CA GLU A 350 -27.47 12.31 -8.29
C GLU A 350 -28.23 11.43 -9.29
N GLU A 351 -29.18 12.02 -10.03
CA GLU A 351 -29.91 11.33 -11.11
C GLU A 351 -28.96 10.79 -12.20
N LEU A 352 -27.95 11.56 -12.61
CA LEU A 352 -26.94 11.12 -13.60
C LEU A 352 -26.05 10.00 -13.07
N VAL A 353 -25.63 10.07 -11.81
CA VAL A 353 -24.82 9.02 -11.17
C VAL A 353 -25.61 7.73 -11.03
N ASP A 354 -26.90 7.83 -10.71
CA ASP A 354 -27.77 6.67 -10.63
C ASP A 354 -28.01 6.02 -11.99
N LEU A 355 -28.18 6.82 -13.05
CA LEU A 355 -28.30 6.34 -14.43
C LEU A 355 -27.01 5.69 -14.94
N ARG A 356 -25.84 6.21 -14.55
CA ARG A 356 -24.53 5.64 -14.91
C ARG A 356 -24.32 4.26 -14.30
N GLY A 357 -24.76 4.05 -13.06
CA GLY A 357 -24.50 2.82 -12.31
C GLY A 357 -23.08 2.76 -11.74
N GLU A 358 -22.63 1.55 -11.40
CA GLU A 358 -21.30 1.27 -10.83
C GLU A 358 -20.61 0.16 -11.62
N ASP A 359 -19.40 0.43 -12.13
CA ASP A 359 -18.51 -0.56 -12.71
C ASP A 359 -17.69 -1.28 -11.62
N ARG A 360 -17.46 -0.62 -10.49
CA ARG A 360 -16.74 -1.16 -9.32
C ARG A 360 -17.50 -0.95 -8.02
N PRO A 361 -17.34 -1.85 -7.03
CA PRO A 361 -17.93 -1.65 -5.70
C PRO A 361 -17.49 -0.31 -5.09
N GLY A 362 -18.47 0.48 -4.63
CA GLY A 362 -18.22 1.76 -3.97
C GLY A 362 -17.85 2.91 -4.90
N GLU A 363 -17.96 2.75 -6.22
CA GLU A 363 -17.66 3.82 -7.18
C GLU A 363 -18.60 5.03 -7.02
N LYS A 364 -19.90 4.85 -6.74
CA LYS A 364 -20.80 5.99 -6.48
C LYS A 364 -20.37 6.78 -5.26
N LYS A 365 -19.94 6.10 -4.20
CA LYS A 365 -19.46 6.73 -2.97
C LYS A 365 -18.19 7.54 -3.26
N LEU A 366 -17.27 6.98 -4.05
CA LEU A 366 -16.09 7.70 -4.50
C LEU A 366 -16.44 8.91 -5.37
N LEU A 367 -17.38 8.79 -6.32
CA LEU A 367 -17.83 9.92 -7.16
C LEU A 367 -18.46 11.04 -6.33
N ALA A 368 -19.24 10.71 -5.29
CA ALA A 368 -19.81 11.69 -4.37
C ALA A 368 -18.71 12.42 -3.59
N ARG A 369 -17.67 11.70 -3.18
CA ARG A 369 -16.48 12.30 -2.56
C ARG A 369 -15.71 13.19 -3.54
N VAL A 370 -15.50 12.76 -4.78
CA VAL A 370 -14.86 13.58 -5.82
C VAL A 370 -15.66 14.86 -6.07
N ARG A 371 -17.00 14.80 -6.10
CA ARG A 371 -17.86 15.99 -6.21
C ARG A 371 -17.64 16.97 -5.05
N SER A 372 -17.48 16.50 -3.82
CA SER A 372 -17.31 17.45 -2.69
C SER A 372 -16.04 18.29 -2.82
N TYR A 373 -15.03 17.83 -3.58
CA TYR A 373 -13.78 18.57 -3.80
C TYR A 373 -13.90 19.76 -4.76
N VAL A 374 -14.98 19.87 -5.57
CA VAL A 374 -15.21 21.08 -6.39
C VAL A 374 -15.93 22.19 -5.64
N TRP A 375 -16.42 21.91 -4.42
CA TRP A 375 -17.18 22.84 -3.61
C TRP A 375 -16.43 23.14 -2.31
N ALA A 376 -16.22 24.43 -2.04
CA ALA A 376 -15.57 24.91 -0.81
C ALA A 376 -16.50 24.85 0.41
N ASP A 377 -17.80 24.58 0.22
CA ASP A 377 -18.79 24.45 1.28
C ASP A 377 -19.81 23.33 1.00
N GLU A 378 -20.37 22.74 2.06
CA GLU A 378 -21.36 21.64 1.94
C GLU A 378 -22.64 22.06 1.21
N LYS A 379 -22.96 23.36 1.23
CA LYS A 379 -24.13 23.94 0.57
C LYS A 379 -23.95 24.11 -0.94
N GLU A 380 -22.75 23.84 -1.47
CA GLU A 380 -22.42 23.96 -2.90
C GLU A 380 -22.68 25.38 -3.44
N THR A 381 -22.31 26.40 -2.65
CA THR A 381 -22.48 27.81 -3.03
C THR A 381 -21.18 28.47 -3.48
N ARG A 382 -20.03 27.87 -3.14
CA ARG A 382 -18.71 28.40 -3.46
C ARG A 382 -17.88 27.33 -4.15
N ILE A 383 -17.36 27.66 -5.33
CA ILE A 383 -16.48 26.76 -6.08
C ILE A 383 -15.10 26.74 -5.41
N ASN A 384 -14.56 25.54 -5.23
CA ASN A 384 -13.16 25.34 -4.87
C ASN A 384 -12.30 25.28 -6.15
N THR A 385 -11.25 26.09 -6.21
CA THR A 385 -10.27 26.09 -7.31
C THR A 385 -8.97 25.39 -6.95
N HIS A 386 -8.83 24.87 -5.73
CA HIS A 386 -7.58 24.29 -5.24
C HIS A 386 -7.65 22.76 -5.24
N PRO A 387 -6.78 22.07 -5.99
CA PRO A 387 -6.47 20.66 -5.74
C PRO A 387 -6.11 20.44 -4.26
N ILE A 388 -6.54 19.32 -3.68
CA ILE A 388 -6.19 18.97 -2.30
C ILE A 388 -5.43 17.65 -2.36
N GLY A 389 -4.15 17.69 -1.99
CA GLY A 389 -3.26 16.52 -1.99
C GLY A 389 -2.77 16.19 -0.58
N TYR A 390 -2.49 14.92 -0.33
CA TYR A 390 -1.93 14.42 0.92
C TYR A 390 -0.50 13.94 0.63
N ILE A 391 0.47 14.53 1.33
CA ILE A 391 1.90 14.28 1.11
C ILE A 391 2.33 13.08 1.94
N GLY A 392 2.87 12.06 1.27
CA GLY A 392 3.43 10.87 1.89
C GLY A 392 2.38 9.91 2.44
N ALA A 393 2.83 8.70 2.74
CA ALA A 393 2.00 7.65 3.29
C ALA A 393 2.82 6.68 4.14
N ASP A 394 2.13 5.98 5.03
CA ASP A 394 2.66 4.88 5.81
C ASP A 394 2.76 3.62 4.92
N SER A 395 3.98 3.21 4.59
CA SER A 395 4.20 2.01 3.77
C SER A 395 3.96 0.72 4.55
N LYS A 396 2.98 -0.08 4.12
CA LYS A 396 2.60 -1.37 4.71
C LYS A 396 3.13 -2.56 3.89
N GLY A 397 4.20 -2.37 3.11
CA GLY A 397 4.75 -3.41 2.24
C GLY A 397 5.61 -4.44 2.97
N LEU A 398 6.20 -5.34 2.19
CA LEU A 398 7.05 -6.42 2.72
C LEU A 398 8.35 -5.91 3.35
N GLU A 399 8.79 -4.70 2.99
CA GLU A 399 9.91 -4.01 3.63
C GLU A 399 9.72 -3.85 5.14
N GLN A 400 8.47 -3.76 5.61
CA GLN A 400 8.18 -3.74 7.04
C GLN A 400 8.65 -5.01 7.75
N LEU A 401 8.66 -6.16 7.07
CA LEU A 401 9.16 -7.42 7.63
C LEU A 401 10.69 -7.44 7.78
N LEU A 402 11.39 -6.55 7.08
CA LEU A 402 12.85 -6.43 7.08
C LEU A 402 13.34 -5.33 8.03
N ALA A 403 12.45 -4.44 8.48
CA ALA A 403 12.77 -3.34 9.38
C ALA A 403 12.79 -3.77 10.85
N SER A 404 13.52 -3.04 11.69
CA SER A 404 13.38 -3.15 13.14
C SER A 404 12.08 -2.47 13.61
N PRO A 405 11.52 -2.81 14.79
CA PRO A 405 10.38 -2.09 15.35
C PRO A 405 10.73 -0.62 15.65
N GLY A 406 9.88 0.30 15.21
CA GLY A 406 10.09 1.75 15.33
C GLY A 406 9.29 2.53 14.28
N PRO A 407 9.21 3.87 14.36
CA PRO A 407 8.52 4.68 13.35
C PRO A 407 9.34 4.72 12.05
N HIS A 408 9.15 3.72 11.20
CA HIS A 408 9.83 3.60 9.89
C HIS A 408 8.86 3.80 8.73
N ALA A 409 9.37 4.26 7.58
CA ALA A 409 8.66 4.33 6.29
C ALA A 409 7.33 5.10 6.29
N ARG A 410 7.26 6.24 6.99
CA ARG A 410 6.17 7.22 6.88
C ARG A 410 6.33 8.18 5.69
N GLU A 411 7.53 8.20 5.13
CA GLU A 411 8.00 9.20 4.16
C GLU A 411 8.17 8.56 2.78
N SER A 412 7.21 7.75 2.33
CA SER A 412 7.22 7.18 0.96
C SER A 412 7.03 8.22 -0.15
N HIS A 413 6.96 9.51 0.22
CA HIS A 413 6.72 10.71 -0.58
C HIS A 413 6.03 10.43 -1.92
N ALA A 414 4.70 10.45 -1.88
CA ALA A 414 3.83 10.50 -3.04
C ALA A 414 2.69 11.50 -2.74
N THR A 415 1.96 11.95 -3.77
CA THR A 415 0.81 12.85 -3.55
C THR A 415 -0.52 12.14 -3.73
N TYR A 416 -1.16 11.78 -2.61
CA TYR A 416 -2.43 11.07 -2.59
C TYR A 416 -3.62 12.02 -2.70
N PRO A 417 -4.70 11.64 -3.40
CA PRO A 417 -5.87 12.49 -3.54
C PRO A 417 -6.78 12.49 -2.30
N LEU A 418 -6.73 11.43 -1.49
CA LEU A 418 -7.67 11.15 -0.41
C LEU A 418 -6.94 10.53 0.79
N PRO A 419 -7.47 10.69 2.01
CA PRO A 419 -7.06 9.88 3.14
C PRO A 419 -7.63 8.46 3.01
N GLY A 420 -6.85 7.45 3.40
CA GLY A 420 -7.24 6.06 3.30
C GLY A 420 -6.09 5.10 3.01
N VAL A 421 -6.43 3.82 2.87
CA VAL A 421 -5.49 2.73 2.55
C VAL A 421 -5.54 2.44 1.06
N PHE A 422 -4.43 2.66 0.36
CA PHE A 422 -4.28 2.44 -1.08
C PHE A 422 -3.58 1.12 -1.36
N LYS A 423 -4.26 0.25 -2.10
CA LYS A 423 -3.75 -1.08 -2.47
C LYS A 423 -2.97 -1.08 -3.77
N ASP A 424 -1.91 -1.88 -3.80
CA ASP A 424 -1.07 -2.15 -4.97
C ASP A 424 -0.49 -0.86 -5.60
N VAL A 425 -0.13 0.13 -4.78
CA VAL A 425 0.32 1.45 -5.27
C VAL A 425 1.82 1.64 -5.18
N GLY A 426 2.44 1.11 -4.14
CA GLY A 426 3.86 1.28 -3.90
C GLY A 426 4.71 0.17 -4.52
N PRO A 427 6.02 0.20 -4.28
CA PRO A 427 6.99 -0.72 -4.85
C PRO A 427 6.65 -2.19 -4.55
N ALA A 428 6.88 -3.08 -5.51
CA ALA A 428 6.53 -4.50 -5.41
C ALA A 428 5.05 -4.80 -5.05
N GLY A 429 4.14 -3.84 -5.26
CA GLY A 429 2.72 -3.96 -4.92
C GLY A 429 2.43 -3.69 -3.45
N SER A 430 3.25 -2.88 -2.77
CA SER A 430 2.98 -2.50 -1.38
C SER A 430 1.68 -1.71 -1.24
N THR A 431 1.02 -1.95 -0.11
CA THR A 431 -0.08 -1.12 0.39
C THR A 431 0.49 0.12 1.07
N GLU A 432 -0.13 1.28 0.90
CA GLU A 432 0.25 2.51 1.60
C GLU A 432 -0.97 3.17 2.25
N ALA A 433 -0.82 3.74 3.45
CA ALA A 433 -1.92 4.33 4.21
C ALA A 433 -1.71 5.82 4.48
N VAL A 434 -2.76 6.61 4.31
CA VAL A 434 -2.77 8.07 4.53
C VAL A 434 -3.72 8.39 5.68
N PRO A 435 -3.21 8.37 6.94
CA PRO A 435 -4.05 8.55 8.12
C PRO A 435 -4.50 9.97 8.43
N LYS A 436 -3.83 10.99 7.90
CA LYS A 436 -4.24 12.38 8.12
C LYS A 436 -5.52 12.71 7.36
N HIS A 437 -6.45 13.37 8.02
CA HIS A 437 -7.70 13.84 7.43
C HIS A 437 -7.79 15.36 7.47
N PHE A 438 -8.25 15.95 6.37
CA PHE A 438 -8.53 17.38 6.27
C PHE A 438 -9.95 17.59 5.70
N ASP A 439 -10.83 18.20 6.49
CA ASP A 439 -12.14 18.65 6.03
C ASP A 439 -11.99 20.01 5.33
N HIS A 440 -11.79 19.99 4.02
CA HIS A 440 -11.60 21.23 3.28
C HIS A 440 -12.84 22.13 3.27
N GLN A 441 -14.04 21.57 3.41
CA GLN A 441 -15.28 22.36 3.36
C GLN A 441 -15.49 23.14 4.67
N GLU A 442 -15.02 22.61 5.79
CA GLU A 442 -14.99 23.33 7.07
C GLU A 442 -14.08 24.57 7.02
N TYR A 443 -12.93 24.47 6.35
CA TYR A 443 -11.89 25.50 6.40
C TYR A 443 -11.93 26.47 5.21
N LEU A 444 -12.25 26.01 3.99
CA LEU A 444 -12.29 26.85 2.79
C LEU A 444 -13.60 27.63 2.65
N SER A 445 -14.63 27.28 3.42
CA SER A 445 -15.89 28.02 3.49
C SER A 445 -15.74 29.42 4.11
N ASP A 446 -14.67 29.71 4.84
CA ASP A 446 -14.29 31.06 5.30
C ASP A 446 -12.80 31.32 5.05
N PRO A 447 -12.43 32.20 4.08
CA PRO A 447 -11.04 32.52 3.77
C PRO A 447 -10.24 33.10 4.94
N LYS A 448 -10.91 33.62 5.99
CA LYS A 448 -10.25 34.17 7.18
C LYS A 448 -9.93 33.11 8.22
N ARG A 449 -10.49 31.91 8.10
CA ARG A 449 -10.26 30.84 9.06
C ARG A 449 -8.81 30.34 8.92
N PRO A 450 -8.05 30.28 10.01
CA PRO A 450 -6.71 29.69 9.95
C PRO A 450 -6.82 28.20 9.61
N LEU A 451 -5.96 27.73 8.73
CA LEU A 451 -5.84 26.30 8.43
C LEU A 451 -5.13 25.57 9.58
N PRO A 452 -5.33 24.24 9.72
CA PRO A 452 -4.56 23.41 10.62
C PRO A 452 -3.04 23.50 10.34
N GLU A 453 -2.21 23.27 11.37
CA GLU A 453 -0.74 23.34 11.27
C GLU A 453 -0.13 22.30 10.30
N ASP A 454 -0.84 21.20 10.07
CA ASP A 454 -0.48 20.15 9.12
C ASP A 454 -0.90 20.46 7.68
N VAL A 455 -1.49 21.63 7.40
CA VAL A 455 -1.90 22.03 6.05
C VAL A 455 -1.05 23.18 5.52
N VAL A 456 -0.46 22.98 4.33
CA VAL A 456 0.40 23.95 3.65
C VAL A 456 -0.29 24.50 2.41
N ARG A 457 -0.30 25.83 2.29
CA ARG A 457 -0.85 26.55 1.15
C ARG A 457 0.24 26.97 0.18
N TYR A 458 -0.06 26.81 -1.10
CA TYR A 458 0.77 27.26 -2.22
C TYR A 458 0.09 28.27 -3.12
N ASP A 459 -1.12 28.74 -2.78
CA ASP A 459 -1.84 29.80 -3.49
C ASP A 459 -1.33 31.21 -3.17
N MET A 460 -0.02 31.36 -3.05
CA MET A 460 0.70 32.61 -2.80
C MET A 460 1.78 32.77 -3.85
N ALA A 461 1.86 33.94 -4.47
CA ALA A 461 2.80 34.18 -5.57
C ALA A 461 4.26 33.94 -5.15
N GLU A 462 4.66 34.32 -3.94
CA GLU A 462 6.03 34.05 -3.44
C GLU A 462 6.37 32.55 -3.30
N ARG A 463 5.37 31.67 -3.16
CA ARG A 463 5.56 30.22 -2.99
C ARG A 463 5.46 29.43 -4.29
N ILE A 464 5.20 30.09 -5.41
CA ILE A 464 5.16 29.47 -6.73
C ILE A 464 6.33 29.97 -7.55
N ASP A 465 7.02 29.06 -8.21
CA ASP A 465 7.98 29.35 -9.27
C ASP A 465 7.38 28.90 -10.61
N LEU A 466 7.27 29.79 -11.58
CA LEU A 466 6.70 29.44 -12.88
C LEU A 466 7.81 28.87 -13.77
N VAL A 467 7.63 27.65 -14.27
CA VAL A 467 8.66 26.92 -15.01
C VAL A 467 8.28 26.81 -16.49
N PRO A 468 9.08 27.39 -17.40
CA PRO A 468 8.88 27.25 -18.84
C PRO A 468 9.29 25.87 -19.34
N ASP A 469 9.01 25.61 -20.61
CA ASP A 469 9.68 24.55 -21.34
C ASP A 469 11.17 24.88 -21.58
N TRP A 470 12.02 23.85 -21.58
CA TRP A 470 13.48 24.02 -21.67
C TRP A 470 13.89 24.75 -22.96
N GLU A 471 13.11 24.61 -24.04
CA GLU A 471 13.33 25.30 -25.31
C GLU A 471 13.31 26.82 -25.17
N ARG A 472 12.65 27.36 -24.14
CA ARG A 472 12.56 28.81 -23.89
C ARG A 472 13.79 29.38 -23.19
N VAL A 473 14.51 28.55 -22.45
CA VAL A 473 15.61 28.98 -21.58
C VAL A 473 16.98 28.51 -22.04
N TYR A 474 17.08 27.56 -22.98
CA TYR A 474 18.36 27.01 -23.41
C TYR A 474 19.33 28.07 -23.94
N ASP A 475 18.94 28.82 -24.97
CA ASP A 475 19.82 29.84 -25.58
C ASP A 475 20.12 30.97 -24.58
N LEU A 476 19.11 31.35 -23.78
CA LEU A 476 19.28 32.33 -22.71
C LEU A 476 20.30 31.86 -21.65
N ALA A 477 20.30 30.58 -21.28
CA ALA A 477 21.27 30.02 -20.33
C ALA A 477 22.69 29.95 -20.91
N ILE A 478 22.84 29.87 -22.23
CA ILE A 478 24.15 30.00 -22.89
C ILE A 478 24.65 31.44 -22.77
N ASP A 479 23.80 32.43 -23.06
CA ASP A 479 24.22 33.82 -23.22
C ASP A 479 24.24 34.63 -21.90
N ASP A 480 23.31 34.37 -20.98
CA ASP A 480 23.10 35.13 -19.75
C ASP A 480 23.48 34.31 -18.50
N PRO A 481 24.52 34.73 -17.74
CA PRO A 481 24.95 34.01 -16.54
C PRO A 481 23.89 33.88 -15.44
N SER A 482 22.98 34.85 -15.32
CA SER A 482 21.89 34.80 -14.33
C SER A 482 20.85 33.74 -14.70
N VAL A 483 20.47 33.68 -15.97
CA VAL A 483 19.57 32.64 -16.49
C VAL A 483 20.22 31.27 -16.38
N ARG A 484 21.52 31.17 -16.70
CA ARG A 484 22.29 29.93 -16.55
C ARG A 484 22.24 29.38 -15.14
N ARG A 485 22.54 30.23 -14.15
CA ARG A 485 22.49 29.89 -12.73
C ARG A 485 21.11 29.41 -12.31
N GLU A 486 20.06 29.97 -12.91
CA GLU A 486 18.68 29.75 -12.51
C GLU A 486 18.03 28.53 -13.16
N TRP A 487 18.39 28.20 -14.41
CA TRP A 487 17.65 27.23 -15.23
C TRP A 487 18.45 26.03 -15.74
N SER A 488 19.78 25.97 -15.53
CA SER A 488 20.58 24.84 -16.03
C SER A 488 20.15 23.47 -15.46
N TRP A 489 19.51 23.46 -14.28
CA TRP A 489 18.96 22.24 -13.68
C TRP A 489 17.79 21.64 -14.47
N LEU A 490 17.06 22.45 -15.23
CA LEU A 490 15.94 22.02 -16.06
C LEU A 490 16.41 21.36 -17.35
N ILE A 491 17.59 21.76 -17.85
CA ILE A 491 18.13 21.38 -19.17
C ILE A 491 19.00 20.12 -19.07
N LEU A 492 19.77 19.96 -18.00
CA LEU A 492 20.74 18.86 -17.88
C LEU A 492 20.09 17.59 -17.30
N PRO A 493 20.52 16.38 -17.71
CA PRO A 493 20.01 15.12 -17.19
C PRO A 493 20.59 14.81 -15.79
N LEU A 494 20.25 15.66 -14.82
CA LEU A 494 20.72 15.60 -13.44
C LEU A 494 19.94 14.57 -12.63
N ARG A 495 20.66 13.81 -11.82
CA ARG A 495 20.11 13.04 -10.70
C ARG A 495 19.97 13.96 -9.49
N TRP A 496 18.79 13.96 -8.87
CA TRP A 496 18.46 14.85 -7.76
C TRP A 496 18.82 14.19 -6.44
N GLY A 497 20.08 13.90 -6.22
CA GLY A 497 20.57 13.28 -4.99
C GLY A 497 21.69 12.30 -5.31
N TYR A 498 22.43 11.86 -4.28
CA TYR A 498 23.49 10.86 -4.46
C TYR A 498 22.94 9.68 -5.27
N PRO A 499 23.64 9.20 -6.33
CA PRO A 499 23.01 8.42 -7.38
C PRO A 499 22.34 7.12 -6.93
N SER A 500 22.72 6.60 -5.77
CA SER A 500 22.02 5.46 -5.15
C SER A 500 22.06 5.49 -3.64
N ALA A 501 20.96 5.13 -2.99
CA ALA A 501 20.91 4.81 -1.56
C ALA A 501 20.77 3.31 -1.33
N ALA A 502 20.91 2.88 -0.07
CA ALA A 502 20.63 1.51 0.32
C ALA A 502 19.11 1.28 0.39
N SER A 503 18.60 0.38 -0.45
CA SER A 503 17.17 0.01 -0.50
C SER A 503 17.01 -1.52 -0.54
N PRO A 504 15.88 -2.10 -0.05
CA PRO A 504 15.58 -3.51 -0.25
C PRO A 504 15.67 -3.91 -1.72
N LEU A 505 16.24 -5.08 -2.02
CA LEU A 505 16.39 -5.62 -3.39
C LEU A 505 17.31 -4.82 -4.34
N ALA A 506 17.93 -3.73 -3.88
CA ALA A 506 18.88 -2.95 -4.66
C ALA A 506 20.07 -3.82 -5.14
N GLY A 507 20.40 -3.75 -6.43
CA GLY A 507 21.60 -4.37 -7.01
C GLY A 507 21.49 -5.86 -7.35
N ILE A 508 20.29 -6.45 -7.24
CA ILE A 508 20.05 -7.82 -7.76
C ILE A 508 20.34 -7.87 -9.26
N VAL A 509 20.00 -6.80 -9.99
CA VAL A 509 20.33 -6.62 -11.41
C VAL A 509 21.19 -5.37 -11.53
N ALA A 510 22.42 -5.54 -12.02
CA ALA A 510 23.32 -4.42 -12.27
C ALA A 510 22.75 -3.50 -13.36
N HIS A 511 22.99 -2.19 -13.21
CA HIS A 511 22.55 -1.11 -14.09
C HIS A 511 21.03 -1.06 -14.30
N SER A 512 20.26 -1.44 -13.28
CA SER A 512 18.80 -1.39 -13.27
C SER A 512 18.32 -0.68 -12.01
N ASP A 513 17.33 0.20 -12.19
CA ASP A 513 16.62 0.81 -11.08
C ASP A 513 15.70 -0.22 -10.42
N MET A 514 15.92 -0.46 -9.12
CA MET A 514 15.09 -1.30 -8.26
C MET A 514 14.47 -0.50 -7.12
N GLY A 515 14.38 0.84 -7.25
CA GLY A 515 13.85 1.71 -6.22
C GLY A 515 14.90 2.25 -5.26
N ASN A 516 16.13 2.39 -5.74
CA ASN A 516 17.26 2.85 -4.92
C ASN A 516 18.03 3.99 -5.55
N LEU A 517 17.66 4.40 -6.76
CA LEU A 517 18.32 5.47 -7.50
C LEU A 517 17.63 6.79 -7.20
N SER A 518 18.43 7.85 -7.02
CA SER A 518 17.88 9.21 -7.06
C SER A 518 17.24 9.45 -8.42
N ILE A 519 16.13 10.17 -8.43
CA ILE A 519 15.36 10.40 -9.65
C ILE A 519 15.97 11.51 -10.50
N THR A 520 15.52 11.64 -11.74
CA THR A 520 15.91 12.73 -12.63
C THR A 520 14.96 13.91 -12.50
N GLY A 521 15.39 15.09 -12.95
CA GLY A 521 14.56 16.31 -12.84
C GLY A 521 13.23 16.23 -13.61
N PRO A 522 12.27 17.13 -13.31
CA PRO A 522 10.92 17.12 -13.87
C PRO A 522 10.88 17.02 -15.39
N ALA A 523 11.67 17.81 -16.13
CA ALA A 523 11.71 17.79 -17.59
C ALA A 523 12.18 16.46 -18.21
N PHE A 524 12.78 15.57 -17.42
CA PHE A 524 13.21 14.23 -17.82
C PHE A 524 12.24 13.13 -17.34
N SER A 525 11.19 13.51 -16.58
CA SER A 525 10.14 12.61 -16.16
C SER A 525 9.17 12.32 -17.31
N GLU A 526 8.69 11.09 -17.39
CA GLU A 526 7.66 10.67 -18.35
C GLU A 526 6.32 11.38 -18.15
N GLY A 527 6.13 12.12 -17.05
CA GLY A 527 4.95 12.94 -16.76
C GLY A 527 5.01 14.38 -17.28
N TRP A 528 6.19 14.92 -17.60
CA TRP A 528 6.34 16.29 -18.11
C TRP A 528 5.57 16.47 -19.42
N ASN A 529 4.84 17.58 -19.57
CA ASN A 529 4.07 17.89 -20.78
C ASN A 529 3.02 16.83 -21.19
N ARG A 530 2.55 16.00 -20.27
CA ARG A 530 1.64 14.90 -20.59
C ARG A 530 0.50 14.75 -19.59
N PRO A 531 -0.77 14.76 -20.05
CA PRO A 531 -1.90 14.48 -19.18
C PRO A 531 -1.93 13.01 -18.76
N ALA A 532 -2.60 12.70 -17.64
CA ALA A 532 -2.85 11.35 -17.18
C ALA A 532 -4.02 10.66 -17.94
N PRO A 533 -3.98 9.32 -18.13
CA PRO A 533 -2.81 8.45 -17.97
C PRO A 533 -1.85 8.58 -19.14
N ASN A 534 -0.58 8.24 -18.93
CA ASN A 534 0.45 8.28 -19.97
C ASN A 534 1.39 7.06 -19.89
N ALA A 535 2.46 7.05 -20.69
CA ALA A 535 3.38 5.92 -20.76
C ALA A 535 4.16 5.67 -19.46
N GLY A 536 4.41 6.72 -18.66
CA GLY A 536 5.09 6.63 -17.38
C GLY A 536 4.17 6.27 -16.21
N PHE A 537 2.89 6.69 -16.28
CA PHE A 537 1.94 6.60 -15.18
C PHE A 537 0.66 5.87 -15.57
N VAL A 538 0.42 4.72 -14.95
CA VAL A 538 -0.74 3.86 -15.19
C VAL A 538 -1.96 4.39 -14.45
N ARG A 539 -3.14 4.35 -15.08
CA ARG A 539 -4.39 4.78 -14.45
C ARG A 539 -4.74 3.88 -13.26
N TYR A 540 -4.79 4.46 -12.06
CA TYR A 540 -5.36 3.89 -10.86
C TYR A 540 -6.84 4.29 -10.75
N ALA A 541 -7.74 3.32 -10.98
CA ALA A 541 -9.18 3.53 -10.95
C ALA A 541 -9.79 2.64 -9.84
N PRO A 542 -9.84 3.12 -8.59
CA PRO A 542 -10.24 2.30 -7.46
C PRO A 542 -11.76 2.28 -7.24
N GLY A 543 -12.24 1.24 -6.56
CA GLY A 543 -13.47 1.31 -5.76
C GLY A 543 -13.16 1.75 -4.33
N GLU A 544 -14.13 2.35 -3.63
CA GLU A 544 -14.01 2.70 -2.20
C GLU A 544 -14.72 1.64 -1.34
N LEU A 545 -13.97 0.98 -0.46
CA LEU A 545 -14.50 0.00 0.49
C LEU A 545 -14.41 0.49 1.94
N PRO A 546 -15.27 0.00 2.84
CA PRO A 546 -15.12 0.26 4.27
C PRO A 546 -13.84 -0.36 4.85
N TRP A 547 -13.28 0.28 5.89
CA TRP A 547 -12.01 -0.09 6.54
C TRP A 547 -11.96 -1.52 7.09
N PHE A 548 -13.10 -2.04 7.57
CA PHE A 548 -13.19 -3.36 8.20
C PHE A 548 -13.29 -4.51 7.18
N PHE A 549 -13.14 -4.23 5.88
CA PHE A 549 -13.04 -5.25 4.83
C PHE A 549 -11.56 -5.47 4.45
N PRO A 550 -10.82 -6.30 5.21
CA PRO A 550 -9.42 -6.57 4.91
C PRO A 550 -9.30 -7.27 3.56
N LEU A 551 -8.45 -6.73 2.69
CA LEU A 551 -8.29 -7.25 1.34
C LEU A 551 -7.16 -8.26 1.23
N ASP A 552 -6.13 -8.12 2.04
CA ASP A 552 -4.98 -9.02 2.14
C ASP A 552 -4.37 -8.96 3.55
N VAL A 553 -3.21 -9.61 3.74
CA VAL A 553 -2.52 -9.67 5.02
C VAL A 553 -1.72 -8.40 5.35
N GLN A 554 -1.40 -7.56 4.35
CA GLN A 554 -0.70 -6.28 4.55
C GLN A 554 -1.63 -5.23 5.18
N ASP A 555 -2.96 -5.38 5.10
CA ASP A 555 -3.92 -4.49 5.78
C ASP A 555 -3.61 -4.37 7.27
N ASP A 556 -3.18 -5.48 7.87
CA ASP A 556 -2.88 -5.62 9.30
C ASP A 556 -1.42 -5.24 9.65
N PHE A 557 -0.59 -4.86 8.67
CA PHE A 557 0.77 -4.39 8.96
C PHE A 557 0.74 -2.99 9.58
N SER A 558 1.63 -2.79 10.55
CA SER A 558 1.86 -1.52 11.22
C SER A 558 3.33 -1.12 11.08
N ASN A 559 3.56 0.14 10.73
CA ASN A 559 4.90 0.69 10.60
C ASN A 559 5.74 0.56 11.88
N ASN A 560 5.10 0.53 13.05
CA ASN A 560 5.80 0.47 14.33
C ASN A 560 6.30 -0.93 14.71
N LEU A 561 5.80 -1.98 14.05
CA LEU A 561 6.10 -3.36 14.43
C LEU A 561 7.36 -3.91 13.76
N GLY A 562 7.81 -3.35 12.64
CA GLY A 562 8.93 -3.89 11.87
C GLY A 562 8.76 -5.40 11.63
N PHE A 563 9.81 -6.18 11.86
CA PHE A 563 9.80 -7.64 11.69
C PHE A 563 8.71 -8.36 12.51
N LEU A 564 8.17 -7.74 13.58
CA LEU A 564 7.06 -8.31 14.36
C LEU A 564 5.75 -8.34 13.58
N ASN A 565 5.62 -7.60 12.48
CA ASN A 565 4.47 -7.69 11.58
C ASN A 565 4.23 -9.13 11.10
N GLY A 566 5.29 -9.89 10.81
CA GLY A 566 5.16 -11.28 10.35
C GLY A 566 4.48 -12.19 11.39
N PRO A 567 5.07 -12.37 12.58
CA PRO A 567 4.46 -13.14 13.65
C PRO A 567 3.06 -12.67 14.04
N VAL A 568 2.81 -11.35 14.11
CA VAL A 568 1.50 -10.79 14.46
C VAL A 568 0.47 -11.11 13.37
N ALA A 569 0.78 -10.88 12.10
CA ALA A 569 -0.11 -11.17 10.98
C ALA A 569 -0.45 -12.67 10.89
N ILE A 570 0.53 -13.55 11.15
CA ILE A 570 0.29 -14.99 11.26
C ILE A 570 -0.65 -15.28 12.42
N LEU A 571 -0.37 -14.74 13.62
CA LEU A 571 -1.17 -15.00 14.82
C LEU A 571 -2.64 -14.63 14.60
N ILE A 572 -2.93 -13.40 14.12
CA ILE A 572 -4.30 -12.90 13.89
C ILE A 572 -4.98 -13.49 12.64
N SER A 573 -4.25 -14.30 11.86
CA SER A 573 -4.81 -15.06 10.73
C SER A 573 -5.09 -16.52 11.10
N LEU A 574 -4.70 -16.95 12.31
CA LEU A 574 -4.90 -18.31 12.80
C LEU A 574 -6.02 -18.38 13.84
N PRO A 575 -6.81 -19.47 13.85
CA PRO A 575 -7.76 -19.75 14.93
C PRO A 575 -7.08 -19.93 16.29
N PRO A 576 -7.69 -19.50 17.42
CA PRO A 576 -8.93 -18.72 17.52
C PRO A 576 -8.76 -17.21 17.32
N PHE A 577 -7.52 -16.75 17.16
CA PHE A 577 -7.18 -15.33 17.22
C PHE A 577 -7.77 -14.54 16.07
N ASP A 578 -7.93 -15.13 14.90
CA ASP A 578 -8.62 -14.52 13.76
C ASP A 578 -10.09 -14.18 14.08
N PHE A 579 -10.84 -15.10 14.69
CA PHE A 579 -12.21 -14.86 15.12
C PHE A 579 -12.26 -13.80 16.23
N LEU A 580 -11.36 -13.89 17.21
CA LEU A 580 -11.26 -12.90 18.28
C LEU A 580 -10.93 -11.51 17.73
N TYR A 581 -10.03 -11.39 16.76
CA TYR A 581 -9.59 -10.13 16.19
C TYR A 581 -10.61 -9.53 15.21
N ARG A 582 -11.20 -10.36 14.34
CA ARG A 582 -12.08 -9.92 13.24
C ARG A 582 -13.55 -9.78 13.64
N VAL A 583 -14.00 -10.50 14.68
CA VAL A 583 -15.41 -10.51 15.10
C VAL A 583 -15.58 -9.98 16.51
N VAL A 584 -14.93 -10.59 17.50
CA VAL A 584 -15.12 -10.20 18.91
C VAL A 584 -14.49 -8.84 19.20
N GLY A 585 -13.33 -8.56 18.62
CA GLY A 585 -12.60 -7.31 18.76
C GLY A 585 -13.14 -6.17 17.90
N LEU A 586 -13.97 -6.47 16.89
CA LEU A 586 -14.46 -5.46 15.94
C LEU A 586 -15.13 -4.26 16.62
N PRO A 587 -16.00 -4.40 17.66
CA PRO A 587 -16.59 -3.25 18.32
C PRO A 587 -15.56 -2.35 19.03
N ILE A 588 -14.50 -2.94 19.59
CA ILE A 588 -13.41 -2.19 20.24
C ILE A 588 -12.58 -1.48 19.17
N ARG A 589 -12.23 -2.20 18.10
CA ARG A 589 -11.49 -1.64 16.96
C ARG A 589 -12.26 -0.50 16.30
N ALA A 590 -13.57 -0.65 16.11
CA ALA A 590 -14.45 0.39 15.60
C ALA A 590 -14.62 1.62 16.53
N LEU A 591 -14.08 1.57 17.75
CA LEU A 591 -14.04 2.70 18.68
C LEU A 591 -12.65 3.33 18.79
N VAL A 592 -11.59 2.57 18.49
CA VAL A 592 -10.20 2.94 18.77
C VAL A 592 -9.37 3.16 17.50
N GLU A 593 -9.71 2.48 16.40
CA GLU A 593 -9.01 2.59 15.12
C GLU A 593 -9.55 3.74 14.28
N ASN A 594 -8.68 4.36 13.49
CA ASN A 594 -9.08 5.34 12.49
C ASN A 594 -9.81 4.63 11.34
N HIS A 595 -11.02 5.12 11.02
CA HIS A 595 -11.92 4.51 10.04
C HIS A 595 -11.60 4.90 8.60
N GLU A 596 -10.40 4.56 8.17
CA GLU A 596 -9.88 4.91 6.85
C GLU A 596 -10.45 4.01 5.75
N PRO A 597 -11.09 4.58 4.70
CA PRO A 597 -11.55 3.80 3.56
C PRO A 597 -10.40 3.06 2.88
N VAL A 598 -10.70 1.92 2.27
CA VAL A 598 -9.73 1.15 1.48
C VAL A 598 -10.02 1.38 0.00
N TYR A 599 -9.00 1.81 -0.73
CA TYR A 599 -9.02 1.99 -2.17
C TYR A 599 -8.31 0.82 -2.84
N THR A 600 -9.01 0.14 -3.75
CA THR A 600 -8.45 -0.99 -4.50
C THR A 600 -8.71 -0.87 -5.99
N PRO A 601 -7.70 -1.05 -6.85
CA PRO A 601 -7.87 -1.00 -8.31
C PRO A 601 -8.55 -2.26 -8.85
N GLN A 602 -8.74 -3.27 -7.98
CA GLN A 602 -9.32 -4.56 -8.35
C GLN A 602 -10.76 -4.36 -8.86
N LYS A 603 -10.98 -4.70 -10.14
CA LYS A 603 -12.31 -4.64 -10.76
C LYS A 603 -13.29 -5.64 -10.14
N GLN A 604 -12.77 -6.74 -9.60
CA GLN A 604 -13.55 -7.77 -8.93
C GLN A 604 -12.88 -8.01 -7.57
N LEU A 605 -13.67 -7.92 -6.50
CA LEU A 605 -13.21 -8.32 -5.18
C LEU A 605 -13.03 -9.84 -5.15
N PRO A 606 -12.13 -10.37 -4.31
CA PRO A 606 -12.00 -11.79 -4.08
C PRO A 606 -13.35 -12.42 -3.74
N ARG A 607 -13.58 -13.61 -4.32
CA ARG A 607 -14.93 -14.22 -4.42
C ARG A 607 -15.65 -14.40 -3.09
N ARG A 608 -14.91 -14.64 -2.01
CA ARG A 608 -15.42 -14.87 -0.66
C ARG A 608 -14.41 -14.31 0.32
N ARG A 609 -14.88 -13.62 1.36
CA ARG A 609 -14.05 -13.07 2.45
C ARG A 609 -14.40 -13.74 3.77
N VAL A 610 -15.68 -13.87 4.02
CA VAL A 610 -16.21 -14.53 5.21
C VAL A 610 -17.32 -15.49 4.80
N SER A 611 -17.39 -16.65 5.44
CA SER A 611 -18.58 -17.51 5.37
C SER A 611 -19.05 -17.88 6.75
N VAL A 612 -20.37 -17.91 6.92
CA VAL A 612 -21.02 -18.53 8.07
C VAL A 612 -21.68 -19.80 7.59
N GLU A 613 -21.43 -20.90 8.30
CA GLU A 613 -21.90 -22.21 7.92
C GLU A 613 -22.62 -22.86 9.09
N ALA A 614 -23.77 -23.46 8.84
CA ALA A 614 -24.53 -24.15 9.88
C ALA A 614 -25.16 -25.43 9.32
N GLY A 615 -25.22 -26.45 10.17
CA GLY A 615 -25.85 -27.72 9.80
C GLY A 615 -25.59 -28.81 10.82
N ILE A 616 -25.51 -30.04 10.34
CA ILE A 616 -25.38 -31.25 11.17
C ILE A 616 -24.06 -31.95 10.92
N SER A 617 -23.52 -32.55 11.98
CA SER A 617 -22.42 -33.49 11.90
C SER A 617 -22.76 -34.80 12.58
N ILE A 618 -22.25 -35.89 12.03
CA ILE A 618 -22.40 -37.26 12.53
C ILE A 618 -21.03 -37.71 13.01
N GLY A 619 -20.87 -37.86 14.31
CA GLY A 619 -19.64 -38.31 14.97
C GLY A 619 -19.70 -39.79 15.31
N LEU A 620 -18.79 -40.58 14.72
CA LEU A 620 -18.48 -41.94 15.16
C LEU A 620 -17.35 -41.83 16.19
N LEU A 621 -17.71 -42.00 17.45
CA LEU A 621 -16.80 -41.97 18.58
C LEU A 621 -16.13 -43.35 18.72
N ASP A 622 -14.82 -43.36 18.98
CA ASP A 622 -14.12 -44.60 19.30
C ASP A 622 -14.57 -45.16 20.65
N GLU A 623 -14.49 -46.48 20.80
CA GLU A 623 -14.84 -47.20 22.03
C GLU A 623 -14.05 -46.70 23.25
N ASP A 624 -12.83 -46.19 23.04
CA ASP A 624 -11.99 -45.63 24.10
C ASP A 624 -12.60 -44.39 24.78
N PHE A 625 -13.63 -43.75 24.20
CA PHE A 625 -14.39 -42.71 24.90
C PHE A 625 -15.08 -43.24 26.16
N ALA A 626 -15.31 -44.55 26.28
CA ALA A 626 -15.81 -45.19 27.50
C ALA A 626 -14.84 -45.03 28.69
N ALA A 627 -13.55 -44.75 28.46
CA ALA A 627 -12.59 -44.45 29.52
C ALA A 627 -13.00 -43.24 30.39
N LEU A 628 -13.87 -42.36 29.88
CA LEU A 628 -14.44 -41.26 30.67
C LEU A 628 -15.22 -41.73 31.89
N LEU A 629 -15.77 -42.96 31.88
CA LEU A 629 -16.49 -43.57 33.00
C LEU A 629 -15.57 -43.93 34.17
N LEU A 630 -14.25 -43.97 33.93
CA LEU A 630 -13.24 -44.23 34.95
C LEU A 630 -12.92 -43.00 35.81
N ASN A 631 -13.52 -41.84 35.56
CA ASN A 631 -13.28 -40.67 36.42
C ASN A 631 -13.64 -40.98 37.88
N ASP A 632 -12.84 -40.46 38.83
CA ASP A 632 -12.91 -40.82 40.27
C ASP A 632 -14.33 -40.78 40.84
N ARG A 633 -15.13 -39.78 40.44
CA ARG A 633 -16.50 -39.60 40.95
C ARG A 633 -17.46 -40.69 40.48
N GLN A 634 -17.35 -41.10 39.21
CA GLN A 634 -18.17 -42.18 38.66
C GLN A 634 -17.63 -43.53 39.12
N LEU A 635 -16.31 -43.75 39.05
CA LEU A 635 -15.67 -45.01 39.42
C LEU A 635 -15.91 -45.37 40.89
N ALA A 636 -15.83 -44.40 41.81
CA ALA A 636 -16.13 -44.64 43.23
C ALA A 636 -17.57 -45.10 43.48
N GLU A 637 -18.49 -44.82 42.55
CA GLU A 637 -19.90 -45.18 42.68
C GLU A 637 -20.21 -46.55 42.08
N TRP A 638 -19.79 -46.82 40.85
CA TRP A 638 -20.12 -48.08 40.17
C TRP A 638 -19.09 -49.20 40.43
N GLY A 639 -17.82 -48.86 40.67
CA GLY A 639 -16.73 -49.83 40.87
C GLY A 639 -16.97 -50.81 42.03
N PRO A 640 -17.30 -50.33 43.24
CA PRO A 640 -17.63 -51.21 44.37
C PRO A 640 -18.87 -52.07 44.14
N GLN A 641 -19.87 -51.56 43.39
CA GLN A 641 -21.08 -52.29 43.07
C GLN A 641 -20.80 -53.44 42.10
N LEU A 642 -19.94 -53.22 41.11
CA LEU A 642 -19.49 -54.28 40.20
C LEU A 642 -18.72 -55.38 40.95
N LEU A 643 -17.78 -55.01 41.82
CA LEU A 643 -17.00 -55.97 42.61
C LEU A 643 -17.83 -56.74 43.65
N ALA A 644 -18.89 -56.12 44.18
CA ALA A 644 -19.82 -56.80 45.07
C ALA A 644 -20.65 -57.87 44.34
N LEU A 645 -20.92 -57.68 43.04
CA LEU A 645 -21.64 -58.63 42.20
C LEU A 645 -20.74 -59.76 41.71
N ASP A 646 -19.50 -59.44 41.32
CA ASP A 646 -18.50 -60.44 40.91
C ASP A 646 -17.08 -60.01 41.31
N PRO A 647 -16.55 -60.58 42.41
CA PRO A 647 -15.20 -60.29 42.89
C PRO A 647 -14.08 -60.74 41.93
N THR A 648 -14.35 -61.71 41.05
CA THR A 648 -13.33 -62.31 40.15
C THR A 648 -12.85 -61.34 39.07
N ILE A 649 -13.65 -60.31 38.78
CA ILE A 649 -13.31 -59.22 37.85
C ILE A 649 -12.04 -58.49 38.32
N SER A 650 -11.77 -58.43 39.63
CA SER A 650 -10.56 -57.82 40.20
C SER A 650 -9.25 -58.43 39.70
N GLU A 651 -9.26 -59.68 39.26
CA GLU A 651 -8.06 -60.43 38.87
C GLU A 651 -7.74 -60.31 37.37
N GLN A 652 -8.74 -60.07 36.51
CA GLN A 652 -8.57 -59.90 35.04
C GLN A 652 -9.51 -58.82 34.44
N PRO A 653 -9.37 -57.54 34.84
CA PRO A 653 -10.26 -56.43 34.45
C PRO A 653 -10.49 -56.25 32.95
N SER A 654 -9.43 -56.41 32.14
CA SER A 654 -9.45 -56.07 30.70
C SER A 654 -10.13 -57.12 29.82
N ARG A 655 -10.46 -58.31 30.33
CA ARG A 655 -11.06 -59.39 29.54
C ARG A 655 -12.58 -59.37 29.46
N PHE A 656 -13.24 -58.56 30.29
CA PHE A 656 -14.71 -58.62 30.46
C PHE A 656 -15.43 -57.31 30.15
N ILE A 657 -14.73 -56.19 29.98
CA ILE A 657 -15.36 -54.89 29.76
C ILE A 657 -15.61 -54.71 28.25
N GLN A 658 -16.89 -54.65 27.86
CA GLN A 658 -17.31 -54.29 26.50
C GLN A 658 -17.78 -52.84 26.49
N PRO A 659 -17.02 -51.90 25.89
CA PRO A 659 -17.43 -50.52 25.77
C PRO A 659 -18.66 -50.37 24.86
N VAL A 660 -19.53 -49.43 25.18
CA VAL A 660 -20.71 -49.09 24.38
C VAL A 660 -20.65 -47.61 24.10
N VAL A 661 -20.54 -47.24 22.82
CA VAL A 661 -20.52 -45.83 22.40
C VAL A 661 -21.42 -45.66 21.20
N ASP A 662 -22.41 -44.78 21.33
CA ASP A 662 -23.36 -44.51 20.25
C ASP A 662 -22.89 -43.38 19.33
N THR A 663 -23.40 -43.40 18.10
CA THR A 663 -23.18 -42.33 17.13
C THR A 663 -23.78 -41.02 17.62
N ALA A 664 -23.03 -39.93 17.53
CA ALA A 664 -23.46 -38.62 17.98
C ALA A 664 -23.93 -37.76 16.80
N ILE A 665 -25.14 -37.20 16.86
CA ILE A 665 -25.63 -36.20 15.89
C ILE A 665 -25.53 -34.83 16.55
N SER A 666 -24.78 -33.91 15.92
CA SER A 666 -24.36 -32.66 16.56
C SER A 666 -24.69 -31.46 15.68
N PRO A 667 -25.40 -30.43 16.17
CA PRO A 667 -25.41 -29.14 15.49
C PRO A 667 -23.98 -28.59 15.41
N THR A 668 -23.63 -28.08 14.24
CA THR A 668 -22.30 -27.53 13.97
C THR A 668 -22.43 -26.14 13.36
N LEU A 669 -21.70 -25.18 13.93
CA LEU A 669 -21.57 -23.82 13.41
C LEU A 669 -20.11 -23.57 13.04
N LYS A 670 -19.87 -22.96 11.87
CA LYS A 670 -18.53 -22.53 11.47
C LYS A 670 -18.52 -21.10 10.97
N VAL A 671 -17.40 -20.44 11.24
CA VAL A 671 -17.06 -19.15 10.65
C VAL A 671 -15.72 -19.31 9.95
N SER A 672 -15.70 -19.04 8.65
CA SER A 672 -14.54 -19.20 7.79
C SER A 672 -14.05 -17.84 7.29
N PHE A 673 -12.77 -17.55 7.43
CA PHE A 673 -12.11 -16.35 6.88
C PHE A 673 -11.19 -16.75 5.72
N TYR A 674 -11.42 -16.17 4.55
CA TYR A 674 -10.64 -16.48 3.35
C TYR A 674 -9.40 -15.59 3.30
N LEU A 675 -8.23 -16.20 3.46
CA LEU A 675 -6.92 -15.53 3.43
C LEU A 675 -6.39 -15.36 1.99
N GLY A 676 -7.12 -15.89 1.01
CA GLY A 676 -6.84 -15.80 -0.41
C GLY A 676 -7.69 -16.81 -1.19
N ASP A 677 -7.34 -17.08 -2.45
CA ASP A 677 -8.09 -18.02 -3.30
C ASP A 677 -8.00 -19.49 -2.85
N ARG A 678 -6.93 -19.83 -2.11
CA ARG A 678 -6.63 -21.21 -1.71
C ARG A 678 -6.65 -21.45 -0.21
N PHE A 679 -6.26 -20.48 0.60
CA PHE A 679 -6.17 -20.67 2.05
C PHE A 679 -7.38 -20.08 2.77
N THR A 680 -7.91 -20.84 3.73
CA THR A 680 -9.05 -20.45 4.54
C THR A 680 -8.75 -20.82 6.00
N SER A 681 -8.99 -19.88 6.90
CA SER A 681 -9.02 -20.15 8.34
C SER A 681 -10.46 -20.50 8.75
N GLU A 682 -10.67 -21.63 9.41
CA GLU A 682 -12.00 -22.08 9.86
C GLU A 682 -12.06 -22.16 11.39
N ASN A 683 -13.10 -21.55 11.96
CA ASN A 683 -13.43 -21.64 13.38
C ASN A 683 -14.74 -22.42 13.51
N THR A 684 -14.69 -23.57 14.18
CA THR A 684 -15.82 -24.51 14.33
C THR A 684 -16.23 -24.59 15.79
N LEU A 685 -17.54 -24.47 16.03
CA LEU A 685 -18.16 -24.77 17.31
C LEU A 685 -19.09 -25.96 17.13
N LEU A 686 -18.88 -26.99 17.94
CA LEU A 686 -19.66 -28.23 17.92
C LEU A 686 -20.15 -28.54 19.33
N HIS A 687 -21.44 -28.88 19.44
CA HIS A 687 -22.04 -29.40 20.66
C HIS A 687 -22.67 -30.76 20.38
N SER A 688 -22.27 -31.77 21.14
CA SER A 688 -22.64 -33.16 20.91
C SER A 688 -23.18 -33.82 22.17
N ARG A 689 -24.18 -34.69 21.96
CA ARG A 689 -24.68 -35.61 22.97
C ARG A 689 -24.73 -37.02 22.42
N SER A 690 -24.10 -37.96 23.11
CA SER A 690 -24.12 -39.39 22.75
C SER A 690 -24.22 -40.26 23.98
N ASP A 691 -24.66 -41.51 23.82
CA ASP A 691 -24.61 -42.50 24.88
C ASP A 691 -23.21 -43.12 24.95
N VAL A 692 -22.71 -43.29 26.16
CA VAL A 692 -21.45 -43.96 26.49
C VAL A 692 -21.67 -44.89 27.67
N GLY A 693 -21.04 -46.06 27.65
CA GLY A 693 -21.28 -47.10 28.63
C GLY A 693 -20.24 -48.21 28.60
N ILE A 694 -20.41 -49.13 29.54
CA ILE A 694 -19.71 -50.41 29.57
C ILE A 694 -20.71 -51.52 29.90
N ASP A 695 -20.55 -52.67 29.26
CA ASP A 695 -21.21 -53.92 29.57
C ASP A 695 -20.17 -54.91 30.10
N VAL A 696 -20.45 -55.49 31.27
CA VAL A 696 -19.55 -56.46 31.92
C VAL A 696 -20.32 -57.75 32.19
N PRO A 697 -19.96 -58.88 31.54
CA PRO A 697 -20.49 -60.20 31.86
C PRO A 697 -20.08 -60.64 33.26
N LEU A 698 -21.03 -61.12 34.07
CA LEU A 698 -20.78 -61.60 35.43
C LEU A 698 -20.50 -63.11 35.43
N ALA A 699 -19.56 -63.59 36.24
CA ALA A 699 -19.19 -65.00 36.32
C ALA A 699 -20.35 -65.86 36.86
N GLY A 700 -20.86 -66.75 36.00
CA GLY A 700 -21.84 -67.78 36.39
C GLY A 700 -23.31 -67.46 36.11
N GLU A 701 -23.63 -66.31 35.50
CA GLU A 701 -24.99 -65.94 35.09
C GLU A 701 -25.02 -65.47 33.63
N GLU A 702 -26.16 -65.61 32.92
CA GLU A 702 -26.41 -64.92 31.64
C GLU A 702 -26.66 -63.40 31.83
N SER A 703 -26.36 -62.85 33.01
CA SER A 703 -26.63 -61.46 33.38
C SER A 703 -25.45 -60.54 33.04
N LEU A 704 -25.78 -59.32 32.59
CA LEU A 704 -24.82 -58.27 32.23
C LEU A 704 -24.93 -57.12 33.23
N PHE A 705 -23.82 -56.70 33.81
CA PHE A 705 -23.73 -55.40 34.47
C PHE A 705 -23.66 -54.31 33.40
N ARG A 706 -24.66 -53.43 33.36
CA ARG A 706 -24.77 -52.36 32.37
C ARG A 706 -24.60 -51.00 33.04
N LEU A 707 -23.53 -50.30 32.69
CA LEU A 707 -23.34 -48.89 33.03
C LEU A 707 -23.61 -48.05 31.78
N ARG A 708 -24.45 -47.02 31.90
CA ARG A 708 -24.74 -46.07 30.82
C ARG A 708 -24.72 -44.64 31.34
N ALA A 709 -24.25 -43.72 30.51
CA ALA A 709 -24.29 -42.28 30.74
C ALA A 709 -24.39 -41.52 29.40
N LYS A 710 -24.81 -40.26 29.46
CA LYS A 710 -24.82 -39.34 28.31
C LYS A 710 -23.54 -38.53 28.30
N LEU A 711 -22.72 -38.67 27.27
CA LEU A 711 -21.59 -37.78 27.00
C LEU A 711 -22.11 -36.42 26.52
N ASN A 712 -21.85 -35.36 27.28
CA ASN A 712 -22.04 -33.98 26.83
C ASN A 712 -20.69 -33.40 26.44
N LEU A 713 -20.47 -33.24 25.14
CA LEU A 713 -19.19 -32.79 24.56
C LEU A 713 -19.37 -31.45 23.87
N TRP A 714 -18.51 -30.52 24.21
CA TRP A 714 -18.34 -29.27 23.50
C TRP A 714 -16.95 -29.21 22.89
N GLU A 715 -16.87 -28.64 21.70
CA GLU A 715 -15.62 -28.48 20.99
C GLU A 715 -15.57 -27.14 20.28
N TYR A 716 -14.47 -26.43 20.54
CA TYR A 716 -13.99 -25.37 19.67
C TYR A 716 -12.80 -25.89 18.86
N ALA A 717 -12.91 -25.93 17.55
CA ALA A 717 -11.83 -26.38 16.67
C ALA A 717 -11.48 -25.31 15.64
N GLY A 718 -10.19 -25.00 15.56
CA GLY A 718 -9.59 -24.11 14.58
C GLY A 718 -8.83 -24.89 13.52
N SER A 719 -8.97 -24.56 12.24
CA SER A 719 -8.23 -25.25 11.18
C SER A 719 -7.79 -24.33 10.05
N ILE A 720 -6.68 -24.69 9.42
CA ILE A 720 -6.27 -24.13 8.14
C ILE A 720 -6.70 -25.09 7.06
N ARG A 721 -7.47 -24.58 6.11
CA ARG A 721 -7.96 -25.29 4.94
C ARG A 721 -7.23 -24.83 3.70
N TYR A 722 -6.88 -25.79 2.84
CA TYR A 722 -6.35 -25.58 1.50
C TYR A 722 -7.35 -26.06 0.44
N ASN A 723 -7.81 -25.13 -0.40
CA ASN A 723 -8.66 -25.39 -1.55
C ASN A 723 -7.82 -25.84 -2.74
N ILE A 724 -8.09 -27.04 -3.22
CA ILE A 724 -7.38 -27.65 -4.35
C ILE A 724 -7.71 -26.87 -5.64
N LEU A 725 -8.99 -26.53 -5.82
CA LEU A 725 -9.48 -25.74 -6.95
C LEU A 725 -10.06 -24.40 -6.48
N PRO A 726 -9.74 -23.29 -7.18
CA PRO A 726 -10.46 -22.02 -7.00
C PRO A 726 -11.79 -22.10 -7.75
N GLY A 727 -12.85 -21.46 -7.26
CA GLY A 727 -14.16 -21.60 -7.91
C GLY A 727 -15.38 -21.57 -7.02
N GLY A 728 -16.52 -21.84 -7.67
CA GLY A 728 -17.75 -22.26 -6.99
C GLY A 728 -17.77 -23.74 -6.64
N PHE A 729 -16.80 -24.54 -7.09
CA PHE A 729 -16.62 -25.95 -6.71
C PHE A 729 -15.22 -26.11 -6.13
N GLN A 730 -15.13 -26.37 -4.83
CA GLN A 730 -13.87 -26.33 -4.09
C GLN A 730 -13.68 -27.62 -3.28
N PRO A 731 -13.03 -28.64 -3.85
CA PRO A 731 -12.46 -29.73 -3.07
C PRO A 731 -11.36 -29.19 -2.17
N TYR A 732 -11.30 -29.66 -0.93
CA TYR A 732 -10.35 -29.13 0.05
C TYR A 732 -9.80 -30.21 0.98
N VAL A 733 -8.65 -29.89 1.57
CA VAL A 733 -8.07 -30.58 2.72
C VAL A 733 -7.85 -29.58 3.84
N LYS A 734 -7.89 -30.02 5.09
CA LYS A 734 -7.66 -29.15 6.24
C LYS A 734 -6.95 -29.87 7.37
N VAL A 735 -6.18 -29.12 8.14
CA VAL A 735 -5.53 -29.58 9.36
C VAL A 735 -5.74 -28.53 10.44
N GLY A 736 -5.94 -28.98 11.67
CA GLY A 736 -6.25 -28.06 12.74
C GLY A 736 -6.08 -28.65 14.12
N TYR A 737 -6.40 -27.81 15.08
CA TYR A 737 -6.32 -28.11 16.50
C TYR A 737 -7.51 -27.49 17.22
N GLY A 738 -7.76 -27.90 18.45
CA GLY A 738 -8.94 -27.43 19.15
C GLY A 738 -8.90 -27.67 20.65
N LEU A 739 -9.88 -27.11 21.32
CA LEU A 739 -10.18 -27.38 22.71
C LEU A 739 -11.52 -28.12 22.78
N THR A 740 -11.47 -29.33 23.32
CA THR A 740 -12.64 -30.18 23.55
C THR A 740 -12.78 -30.39 25.05
N TRP A 741 -13.98 -30.13 25.58
CA TRP A 741 -14.31 -30.37 26.97
C TRP A 741 -15.62 -31.16 27.06
N TYR A 742 -15.71 -32.02 28.06
CA TYR A 742 -16.84 -32.93 28.19
C TYR A 742 -17.16 -33.23 29.65
N ARG A 743 -18.37 -33.72 29.85
CA ARG A 743 -18.82 -34.36 31.10
C ARG A 743 -19.77 -35.50 30.77
N LEU A 744 -19.88 -36.43 31.70
CA LEU A 744 -20.92 -37.45 31.69
C LEU A 744 -22.14 -36.94 32.46
N GLU A 745 -23.33 -37.21 31.93
CA GLU A 745 -24.62 -36.86 32.51
C GLU A 745 -25.50 -38.11 32.62
N GLU A 746 -26.53 -38.07 33.48
CA GLU A 746 -27.59 -39.09 33.52
C GLU A 746 -27.08 -40.54 33.71
N GLY A 747 -26.00 -40.71 34.46
CA GLY A 747 -25.41 -42.00 34.72
C GLY A 747 -26.36 -42.97 35.44
N ASN A 748 -26.43 -44.21 34.96
CA ASN A 748 -27.27 -45.28 35.51
C ASN A 748 -26.57 -46.64 35.48
N ILE A 749 -26.88 -47.48 36.47
CA ILE A 749 -26.40 -48.84 36.64
C ILE A 749 -27.61 -49.78 36.56
N ASN A 750 -27.61 -50.70 35.60
CA ASN A 750 -28.71 -51.65 35.36
C ASN A 750 -30.09 -50.95 35.23
N GLY A 751 -30.12 -49.74 34.69
CA GLY A 751 -31.33 -48.92 34.54
C GLY A 751 -31.75 -48.12 35.79
N VAL A 752 -31.01 -48.21 36.90
CA VAL A 752 -31.21 -47.41 38.11
C VAL A 752 -30.26 -46.23 38.13
N GLY A 753 -30.79 -45.01 38.33
CA GLY A 753 -29.98 -43.79 38.35
C GLY A 753 -28.95 -43.79 39.47
N MET A 754 -27.74 -43.35 39.16
CA MET A 754 -26.67 -43.13 40.12
C MET A 754 -27.01 -41.97 41.08
N ALA A 755 -26.57 -42.06 42.33
CA ALA A 755 -26.62 -41.00 43.33
C ALA A 755 -25.86 -39.75 42.86
N ASN A 756 -24.75 -39.92 42.14
CA ASN A 756 -24.07 -38.85 41.42
C ASN A 756 -24.12 -39.09 39.91
N PRO A 757 -25.24 -38.76 39.24
CA PRO A 757 -25.41 -39.09 37.82
C PRO A 757 -24.55 -38.24 36.88
N ASN A 758 -23.93 -37.15 37.38
CA ASN A 758 -23.14 -36.22 36.56
C ASN A 758 -21.68 -36.17 37.02
N SER A 759 -20.74 -36.28 36.07
CA SER A 759 -19.31 -36.05 36.33
C SER A 759 -19.00 -34.54 36.41
N TYR A 760 -17.81 -34.21 36.92
CA TYR A 760 -17.25 -32.87 36.72
C TYR A 760 -16.93 -32.64 35.24
N TRP A 761 -16.83 -31.38 34.83
CA TRP A 761 -16.27 -31.05 33.52
C TRP A 761 -14.78 -31.35 33.48
N ILE A 762 -14.38 -32.12 32.48
CA ILE A 762 -12.99 -32.39 32.17
C ILE A 762 -12.55 -31.38 31.11
N ARG A 763 -11.39 -30.76 31.30
CA ARG A 763 -10.78 -29.77 30.40
C ARG A 763 -11.60 -28.49 30.13
N LEU A 764 -12.59 -28.15 30.97
CA LEU A 764 -13.35 -26.89 30.82
C LEU A 764 -12.40 -25.68 30.78
N PRO A 765 -12.46 -24.82 29.75
CA PRO A 765 -11.65 -23.60 29.70
C PRO A 765 -12.03 -22.63 30.83
N GLY A 766 -11.01 -22.01 31.42
CA GLY A 766 -11.15 -20.90 32.37
C GLY A 766 -10.00 -19.90 32.19
N PHE A 767 -10.07 -18.74 32.85
CA PHE A 767 -9.20 -17.59 32.59
C PHE A 767 -7.67 -17.89 32.54
N PHE A 768 -7.19 -18.90 33.28
CA PHE A 768 -5.82 -19.44 33.19
C PHE A 768 -5.75 -20.97 33.24
N ARG A 769 -6.85 -21.67 32.90
CA ARG A 769 -6.95 -23.14 33.02
C ARG A 769 -7.40 -23.75 31.70
N ASN A 770 -6.77 -24.86 31.30
CA ASN A 770 -7.11 -25.60 30.07
C ASN A 770 -7.15 -24.74 28.81
N LEU A 771 -6.17 -23.83 28.67
CA LEU A 771 -6.07 -22.95 27.50
C LEU A 771 -5.33 -23.60 26.31
N TRP A 772 -4.57 -24.67 26.58
CA TRP A 772 -3.84 -25.39 25.53
C TRP A 772 -4.76 -26.38 24.79
N PRO A 773 -4.64 -26.47 23.45
CA PRO A 773 -5.40 -27.45 22.67
C PRO A 773 -5.18 -28.88 23.15
N ASN A 774 -6.24 -29.67 23.24
CA ASN A 774 -6.22 -31.14 23.39
C ASN A 774 -6.80 -31.87 22.16
N THR A 775 -7.27 -31.07 21.21
CA THR A 775 -7.72 -31.32 19.85
C THR A 775 -6.65 -31.41 18.77
N LEU A 776 -6.40 -32.51 18.06
CA LEU A 776 -5.73 -32.46 16.75
C LEU A 776 -6.61 -33.10 15.69
N HIS A 777 -6.75 -32.50 14.51
CA HIS A 777 -7.59 -33.08 13.47
C HIS A 777 -7.07 -32.86 12.05
N LEU A 778 -7.43 -33.78 11.18
CA LEU A 778 -7.21 -33.75 9.74
C LEU A 778 -8.54 -34.00 9.03
N GLY A 779 -8.83 -33.28 7.97
CA GLY A 779 -10.07 -33.46 7.22
C GLY A 779 -9.95 -33.16 5.74
N ALA A 780 -10.97 -33.57 5.01
CA ALA A 780 -11.14 -33.26 3.60
C ALA A 780 -12.63 -33.13 3.27
N GLY A 781 -12.95 -32.42 2.20
CA GLY A 781 -14.33 -32.23 1.81
C GLY A 781 -14.53 -31.47 0.52
N LEU A 782 -15.77 -31.07 0.31
CA LEU A 782 -16.22 -30.33 -0.86
C LEU A 782 -17.15 -29.19 -0.45
N ASP A 783 -16.88 -28.01 -1.01
CA ASP A 783 -17.71 -26.80 -0.86
C ASP A 783 -18.21 -26.36 -2.24
N VAL A 784 -19.52 -26.20 -2.38
CA VAL A 784 -20.19 -25.84 -3.63
C VAL A 784 -21.07 -24.60 -3.44
N ILE A 785 -20.82 -23.57 -4.26
CA ILE A 785 -21.73 -22.42 -4.40
C ILE A 785 -22.84 -22.82 -5.36
N LEU A 786 -24.08 -22.76 -4.88
CA LEU A 786 -25.27 -23.13 -5.66
C LEU A 786 -25.96 -21.90 -6.25
N VAL A 787 -25.96 -20.78 -5.52
CA VAL A 787 -26.67 -19.55 -5.92
C VAL A 787 -25.77 -18.35 -5.67
N ARG A 788 -25.63 -17.49 -6.67
CA ARG A 788 -24.92 -16.20 -6.55
C ARG A 788 -25.91 -15.06 -6.39
N GLY A 789 -25.56 -14.08 -5.55
CA GLY A 789 -26.46 -12.94 -5.27
C GLY A 789 -27.78 -13.42 -4.69
N PHE A 790 -27.70 -14.29 -3.68
CA PHE A 790 -28.84 -14.99 -3.05
C PHE A 790 -29.95 -14.03 -2.60
N PHE A 791 -29.61 -12.80 -2.24
CA PHE A 791 -30.56 -11.76 -1.86
C PHE A 791 -30.74 -10.70 -2.97
N PRO A 792 -31.99 -10.49 -3.46
CA PRO A 792 -32.29 -9.40 -4.38
C PRO A 792 -31.93 -8.04 -3.76
N GLY A 793 -31.09 -7.26 -4.44
CA GLY A 793 -30.68 -5.93 -3.99
C GLY A 793 -29.39 -5.88 -3.16
N LEU A 794 -28.89 -7.02 -2.67
CA LEU A 794 -27.59 -7.12 -1.98
C LEU A 794 -26.60 -7.89 -2.86
N ARG A 795 -25.72 -7.16 -3.55
CA ARG A 795 -24.61 -7.77 -4.31
C ARG A 795 -23.56 -8.32 -3.34
N GLY A 796 -23.00 -9.49 -3.63
CA GLY A 796 -21.90 -10.09 -2.85
C GLY A 796 -22.29 -11.21 -1.88
N LEU A 797 -23.57 -11.60 -1.79
CA LEU A 797 -24.01 -12.72 -0.95
C LEU A 797 -24.23 -13.99 -1.76
N ASP A 798 -23.47 -15.04 -1.45
CA ASP A 798 -23.54 -16.32 -2.15
C ASP A 798 -24.01 -17.45 -1.21
N GLY A 799 -24.93 -18.29 -1.71
CA GLY A 799 -25.48 -19.45 -1.00
C GLY A 799 -24.91 -20.77 -1.52
N GLY A 800 -24.56 -21.69 -0.62
CA GLY A 800 -23.93 -22.96 -0.98
C GLY A 800 -24.19 -24.11 -0.01
N LEU A 801 -23.58 -25.26 -0.32
CA LEU A 801 -23.54 -26.46 0.52
C LEU A 801 -22.10 -26.94 0.69
N ARG A 802 -21.79 -27.43 1.89
CA ARG A 802 -20.51 -28.06 2.21
C ARG A 802 -20.73 -29.45 2.78
N ALA A 803 -19.98 -30.42 2.25
CA ALA A 803 -19.86 -31.75 2.83
C ALA A 803 -18.40 -32.01 3.22
N GLY A 804 -18.17 -32.69 4.33
CA GLY A 804 -16.81 -32.91 4.85
C GLY A 804 -16.66 -34.17 5.68
N TYR A 805 -15.43 -34.66 5.76
CA TYR A 805 -14.97 -35.69 6.68
C TYR A 805 -13.81 -35.16 7.51
N VAL A 806 -13.83 -35.42 8.82
CA VAL A 806 -12.80 -35.00 9.78
C VAL A 806 -12.44 -36.17 10.70
N LEU A 807 -11.16 -36.50 10.77
CA LEU A 807 -10.58 -37.39 11.76
C LEU A 807 -9.96 -36.55 12.88
N SER A 808 -10.44 -36.72 14.10
CA SER A 808 -9.95 -36.00 15.28
C SER A 808 -9.27 -36.98 16.24
N ARG A 809 -8.15 -36.56 16.83
CA ARG A 809 -7.45 -37.20 17.95
C ARG A 809 -7.58 -36.27 19.15
N HIS A 810 -8.13 -36.79 20.24
CA HIS A 810 -8.37 -36.05 21.48
C HIS A 810 -7.45 -36.56 22.58
N GLU A 811 -6.94 -35.65 23.41
CA GLU A 811 -6.32 -35.99 24.69
C GLU A 811 -7.32 -35.82 25.83
N LEU A 812 -7.71 -36.94 26.45
CA LEU A 812 -8.81 -36.91 27.41
C LEU A 812 -8.47 -36.22 28.74
N GLY A 813 -7.21 -35.86 29.00
CA GLY A 813 -6.82 -35.08 30.18
C GLY A 813 -7.16 -35.73 31.53
N ILE A 814 -7.49 -37.02 31.54
CA ILE A 814 -7.64 -37.83 32.75
C ILE A 814 -6.22 -38.17 33.21
N ARG A 815 -5.83 -37.72 34.40
CA ARG A 815 -4.58 -38.14 35.04
C ARG A 815 -4.87 -39.39 35.86
N ASP A 816 -4.14 -40.46 35.57
CA ASP A 816 -3.52 -41.35 36.56
C ASP A 816 -4.43 -41.75 37.75
N LEU A 817 -5.25 -42.79 37.57
CA LEU A 817 -5.93 -43.48 38.68
C LEU A 817 -4.90 -44.32 39.45
N THR A 818 -4.06 -43.68 40.25
CA THR A 818 -3.30 -44.36 41.30
C THR A 818 -4.18 -44.50 42.53
N ALA A 819 -5.18 -45.37 42.46
CA ALA A 819 -5.70 -46.01 43.67
C ALA A 819 -4.76 -47.17 44.01
N PRO A 820 -4.18 -47.24 45.23
CA PRO A 820 -3.45 -48.43 45.64
C PRO A 820 -4.47 -49.58 45.72
N ASP A 821 -4.26 -50.59 44.88
CA ASP A 821 -4.92 -51.91 44.91
C ASP A 821 -6.29 -52.10 44.22
N SER A 822 -6.54 -51.58 43.01
CA SER A 822 -7.63 -52.14 42.18
C SER A 822 -7.54 -51.92 40.65
N LEU A 823 -7.72 -53.03 39.90
CA LEU A 823 -8.36 -53.15 38.58
C LEU A 823 -7.78 -52.50 37.31
N ALA A 824 -6.63 -51.85 37.30
CA ALA A 824 -6.01 -51.46 36.02
C ALA A 824 -4.48 -51.57 36.08
N GLY A 825 -3.90 -52.32 35.14
CA GLY A 825 -2.48 -52.26 34.87
C GLY A 825 -2.09 -50.81 34.54
N ALA A 826 -0.92 -50.39 35.03
CA ALA A 826 -0.41 -49.04 34.89
C ALA A 826 -0.39 -48.59 33.41
N VAL A 827 -1.29 -47.68 33.05
CA VAL A 827 -1.20 -46.93 31.80
C VAL A 827 -0.73 -45.52 32.16
N THR A 828 0.58 -45.30 32.05
CA THR A 828 1.26 -44.05 32.40
C THR A 828 1.20 -42.98 31.30
N GLU A 829 0.32 -43.14 30.30
CA GLU A 829 0.23 -42.25 29.14
C GLU A 829 -1.15 -41.57 29.05
N PRO A 830 -1.25 -40.32 28.55
CA PRO A 830 -2.53 -39.67 28.31
C PRO A 830 -3.39 -40.51 27.36
N VAL A 831 -4.64 -40.80 27.74
CA VAL A 831 -5.57 -41.55 26.90
C VAL A 831 -5.88 -40.72 25.65
N HIS A 832 -5.43 -41.22 24.51
CA HIS A 832 -5.69 -40.66 23.20
C HIS A 832 -6.86 -41.38 22.55
N VAL A 833 -7.90 -40.65 22.17
CA VAL A 833 -9.08 -41.25 21.52
C VAL A 833 -9.35 -40.61 20.18
N TYR A 834 -9.95 -41.37 19.27
CA TYR A 834 -10.24 -40.92 17.92
C TYR A 834 -11.74 -40.68 17.71
N ARG A 835 -12.07 -39.72 16.84
CA ARG A 835 -13.45 -39.46 16.40
C ARG A 835 -13.46 -39.22 14.90
N ASN A 836 -14.32 -39.95 14.20
CA ASN A 836 -14.60 -39.72 12.79
C ASN A 836 -15.86 -38.86 12.69
N THR A 837 -15.83 -37.77 11.92
CA THR A 837 -16.95 -36.84 11.81
C THR A 837 -17.30 -36.60 10.36
N PHE A 838 -18.55 -36.86 9.98
CA PHE A 838 -19.10 -36.50 8.68
C PHE A 838 -20.01 -35.28 8.82
N GLU A 839 -19.85 -34.30 7.96
CA GLU A 839 -20.51 -33.00 8.09
C GLU A 839 -21.31 -32.67 6.83
N LEU A 840 -22.49 -32.09 7.01
CA LEU A 840 -23.29 -31.49 5.95
C LEU A 840 -23.83 -30.14 6.42
N LEU A 841 -23.36 -29.06 5.78
CA LEU A 841 -23.60 -27.68 6.22
C LEU A 841 -24.15 -26.84 5.06
N GLY A 842 -25.08 -25.93 5.38
CA GLY A 842 -25.43 -24.82 4.50
C GLY A 842 -24.43 -23.68 4.68
N THR A 843 -24.03 -23.04 3.59
CA THR A 843 -23.03 -21.97 3.57
C THR A 843 -23.66 -20.67 3.11
N LEU A 844 -23.44 -19.60 3.86
CA LEU A 844 -23.69 -18.21 3.43
C LEU A 844 -22.35 -17.48 3.38
N SER A 845 -21.97 -16.99 2.20
CA SER A 845 -20.68 -16.32 1.95
C SER A 845 -20.87 -14.84 1.61
N PHE A 846 -19.91 -14.03 2.04
CA PHE A 846 -19.84 -12.57 1.91
C PHE A 846 -18.59 -12.13 1.15
#